data_AF-A0A6C0KQF3-F1
#
_entry.id   AF-A0A6C0KQF3-F1
#
_cell.length_a   1.000
_cell.length_b   1.000
_cell.length_c   1.000
_cell.angle_alpha   90.00
_cell.angle_beta   90.00
_cell.angle_gamma   90.00
#
_symmetry.space_group_name_H-M   'P 1'
#
loop_
_entity.id
_entity.type
_entity.pdbx_description
1 polymer ?
#
loop_
_entity_poly.entity_id
_entity_poly.type
_entity_poly.pdbx_seq_one_letter_code
_entity_poly.pdbx_strand_id
1 'polypeptide(L)'
;MKLKYPNPFSARLEERMPQLFVKSKDEKFDLYTRMCPFSLSDRRQPVILTKEEKDKIIAEHPGEINEDADFIEYGTDSKDSSKKFYYTCPRYWCLLTDTMVTEQDILDGKCGPKVNKIEDAIIGKKDEEVPKNKYVYKFYDDNEKKYPGFHKQKTPSGLCIPCCYSNWSTKEMKNRRDICQGKFDEKNAQVVSDKEKSIEDELRRDVIEVEHYVKGPEKYGKYLGEHRWGFLPISVQKFLHEVSEDCQISKSNMNLKLNHTCILRHGVEISNNQSFIACIASAIFYGQKDVNTKSPLITKYIPNAKHEVPNIKEMKKILLDAIDLDKFIKYQNGDLITIFANEELSVSLENYKSSRLFKKMLTEENDSQKEVIKEFIEKVSKAFETFKKFLLDDKVNIDYTYLWDLVSMPNSKLFETGINLIILEIPEDDATNNIDLVCPTNHYSNHTFDSRKRSLILIKRENYFEPIYGYRNDGNRIYITKTFSEYDRKLPKTLRAVFSKIIKPTLGEKCRTFLSKPNEYRFKQSPLLDTLIKELLNKKYQIFQQVLNFQGKVIGILAKNQNGLEGFIPCFPSSLTLLKDSKNCDDLSKSCDYDFVYMNDNIWKPYDKTLEFLKEYYNYLEPDDIKKVNCFDPKYFCRVVEDELITGFLTNTNQFIPIQDPIPVSNVPDNIKTITNNDMLVADINTLTKNNVDKDRVDFIKRIQLETNYFNVFRNTIRILFNDYSNSELRKKIQEEALKTSILYNKKFDKVKELLYELVKENIVFASESQGYNYQDINENNLNTCSKKVCEQKTKGSICRMTNEKCELVLPKENLVNGTDNELFYYGRMTDELIRYNRIKSFIFKPQAYLSFGQVKYNLRDNEIIILQDLLNQDFFENLIPAEINLYAKYNTYDTAEPIISQTYKNEYDLDEIINPNNVIDCKKSDPQKIKSVYWRNCFPKDYKEFDYKDSVNCSLYVLIDIIYELQGKNITIEEIKDDLIDEYSKLTNKFSDKERFIKIIDILKEEGQFDANQLIDGSMNLEQLISHDGFLATTFDLWILLAKYKIPSILISTKNIAETRYRFKEFVCYEDNTNNEYVFILTPAMYRRKQNKLPEYKLIINEKGKITINIDELKNENCQKNIENALNEYILVEDYIDLKFEKINPKQKVFEEVDEEEKNDFKKKTKPSSIILREEEEEEEIVPEEIIFPKEEKLEIIPVKKRKTKKQIKVNPPGKKATRRKLPENIEIIEENNI
;
A
#
# COMPACT_ATOMS: atom_id res chain seq x y z
N MET A 1 -47.36 -15.60 37.94
CA MET A 1 -47.11 -16.48 36.77
C MET A 1 -46.19 -15.72 35.83
N LYS A 2 -45.08 -16.31 35.40
CA LYS A 2 -44.11 -15.64 34.51
C LYS A 2 -44.64 -15.59 33.08
N LEU A 3 -44.40 -14.47 32.39
CA LEU A 3 -44.77 -14.25 31.00
C LEU A 3 -43.57 -14.31 30.04
N LYS A 4 -42.33 -14.27 30.57
CA LYS A 4 -41.10 -14.54 29.82
C LYS A 4 -40.84 -16.04 29.67
N TYR A 5 -40.00 -16.41 28.69
CA TYR A 5 -39.64 -17.82 28.39
C TYR A 5 -39.04 -18.56 29.61
N PRO A 6 -39.48 -19.80 29.91
CA PRO A 6 -40.66 -20.47 29.34
C PRO A 6 -41.95 -19.81 29.83
N ASN A 7 -42.70 -19.24 28.89
CA ASN A 7 -44.01 -18.62 29.16
C ASN A 7 -45.09 -19.71 29.25
N PRO A 8 -46.35 -19.42 29.63
CA PRO A 8 -47.38 -20.43 29.81
C PRO A 8 -47.62 -21.31 28.58
N PHE A 9 -47.49 -20.75 27.38
CA PHE A 9 -47.70 -21.45 26.12
C PHE A 9 -46.46 -22.24 25.68
N SER A 10 -45.24 -21.71 25.85
CA SER A 10 -44.01 -22.50 25.65
C SER A 10 -43.95 -23.68 26.62
N ALA A 11 -44.28 -23.48 27.90
CA ALA A 11 -44.30 -24.55 28.89
C ALA A 11 -45.31 -25.65 28.53
N ARG A 12 -46.53 -25.27 28.10
CA ARG A 12 -47.57 -26.20 27.62
C ARG A 12 -47.10 -26.99 26.37
N LEU A 13 -46.36 -26.34 25.46
CA LEU A 13 -45.76 -26.97 24.28
C LEU A 13 -44.59 -27.91 24.64
N GLU A 14 -43.71 -27.50 25.56
CA GLU A 14 -42.60 -28.32 26.07
C GLU A 14 -43.09 -29.56 26.81
N GLU A 15 -44.14 -29.43 27.63
CA GLU A 15 -44.75 -30.54 28.37
C GLU A 15 -45.44 -31.55 27.43
N ARG A 16 -46.26 -31.06 26.50
CA ARG A 16 -47.09 -31.93 25.64
C ARG A 16 -46.37 -32.43 24.37
N MET A 17 -45.36 -31.70 23.87
CA MET A 17 -44.57 -32.09 22.69
C MET A 17 -43.07 -31.74 22.81
N PRO A 18 -42.35 -32.32 23.79
CA PRO A 18 -40.94 -31.99 24.08
C PRO A 18 -39.99 -32.22 22.89
N GLN A 19 -40.35 -33.09 21.93
CA GLN A 19 -39.52 -33.39 20.75
C GLN A 19 -39.35 -32.22 19.78
N LEU A 20 -40.15 -31.14 19.90
CA LEU A 20 -39.93 -29.91 19.14
C LEU A 20 -38.73 -29.11 19.67
N PHE A 21 -38.45 -29.19 20.98
CA PHE A 21 -37.53 -28.30 21.70
C PHE A 21 -36.09 -28.85 21.73
N VAL A 22 -35.54 -29.15 20.54
CA VAL A 22 -34.17 -29.66 20.38
C VAL A 22 -33.15 -28.54 20.61
N LYS A 23 -32.17 -28.79 21.50
CA LYS A 23 -31.02 -27.88 21.77
C LYS A 23 -29.74 -28.47 21.19
N SER A 24 -28.90 -27.62 20.59
CA SER A 24 -27.51 -27.98 20.27
C SER A 24 -26.61 -27.78 21.51
N LYS A 25 -25.37 -28.29 21.49
CA LYS A 25 -24.49 -28.30 22.67
C LYS A 25 -24.10 -26.90 23.19
N ASP A 26 -24.17 -25.86 22.34
CA ASP A 26 -23.65 -24.52 22.64
C ASP A 26 -24.71 -23.40 22.62
N GLU A 27 -26.01 -23.73 22.49
CA GLU A 27 -27.08 -22.74 22.31
C GLU A 27 -27.98 -22.56 23.55
N LYS A 28 -28.22 -21.30 23.93
CA LYS A 28 -29.08 -20.93 25.08
C LYS A 28 -30.58 -21.16 24.84
N PHE A 29 -31.01 -21.21 23.58
CA PHE A 29 -32.41 -21.41 23.17
C PHE A 29 -32.50 -22.61 22.23
N ASP A 30 -33.60 -23.34 22.32
CA ASP A 30 -33.89 -24.46 21.44
C ASP A 30 -34.24 -24.02 20.00
N LEU A 31 -34.36 -24.99 19.10
CA LEU A 31 -34.69 -24.75 17.70
C LEU A 31 -36.12 -24.23 17.49
N TYR A 32 -37.11 -24.75 18.23
CA TYR A 32 -38.51 -24.36 18.08
C TYR A 32 -38.74 -22.90 18.50
N THR A 33 -38.20 -22.47 19.63
CA THR A 33 -38.29 -21.08 20.14
C THR A 33 -37.66 -20.07 19.18
N ARG A 34 -36.69 -20.46 18.35
CA ARG A 34 -36.13 -19.61 17.28
C ARG A 34 -37.02 -19.54 16.04
N MET A 35 -37.73 -20.61 15.70
CA MET A 35 -38.51 -20.72 14.46
C MET A 35 -39.95 -20.24 14.60
N CYS A 36 -40.55 -20.42 15.78
CA CYS A 36 -41.79 -19.77 16.21
C CYS A 36 -41.46 -18.78 17.36
N PRO A 37 -40.91 -17.58 17.08
CA PRO A 37 -40.47 -16.67 18.11
C PRO A 37 -41.62 -16.13 18.97
N PHE A 38 -41.37 -16.05 20.26
CA PHE A 38 -42.21 -15.41 21.27
C PHE A 38 -41.73 -13.96 21.54
N SER A 39 -41.34 -13.24 20.49
CA SER A 39 -40.97 -11.82 20.61
C SER A 39 -42.16 -10.98 21.08
N LEU A 40 -41.87 -9.84 21.72
CA LEU A 40 -42.87 -8.90 22.25
C LEU A 40 -43.78 -8.31 21.16
N SER A 41 -43.35 -8.37 19.90
CA SER A 41 -44.09 -7.98 18.69
C SER A 41 -45.04 -9.07 18.19
N ASP A 42 -44.53 -10.28 17.93
CA ASP A 42 -45.18 -11.19 16.97
C ASP A 42 -45.95 -12.37 17.58
N ARG A 43 -45.63 -12.76 18.83
CA ARG A 43 -46.32 -13.81 19.61
C ARG A 43 -46.70 -15.05 18.77
N ARG A 44 -45.75 -15.64 18.04
CA ARG A 44 -46.02 -16.63 16.97
C ARG A 44 -46.22 -18.08 17.43
N GLN A 45 -46.22 -18.34 18.74
CA GLN A 45 -46.42 -19.68 19.29
C GLN A 45 -47.93 -19.96 19.45
N PRO A 46 -48.46 -21.06 18.88
CA PRO A 46 -49.85 -21.46 19.04
C PRO A 46 -50.11 -22.03 20.44
N VAL A 47 -51.37 -22.08 20.85
CA VAL A 47 -51.81 -22.84 22.02
C VAL A 47 -52.06 -24.28 21.60
N ILE A 48 -51.43 -25.24 22.29
CA ILE A 48 -51.60 -26.68 22.06
C ILE A 48 -52.70 -27.25 22.96
N LEU A 49 -53.69 -27.90 22.34
CA LEU A 49 -54.93 -28.36 22.97
C LEU A 49 -55.05 -29.88 22.91
N THR A 50 -55.69 -30.45 23.95
CA THR A 50 -56.25 -31.80 23.86
C THR A 50 -57.54 -31.78 23.01
N LYS A 51 -58.04 -32.95 22.64
CA LYS A 51 -59.34 -33.06 21.96
C LYS A 51 -60.48 -32.49 22.82
N GLU A 52 -60.50 -32.82 24.11
CA GLU A 52 -61.52 -32.34 25.06
C GLU A 52 -61.49 -30.81 25.21
N GLU A 53 -60.30 -30.20 25.23
CA GLU A 53 -60.14 -28.74 25.26
C GLU A 53 -60.66 -28.08 23.96
N LYS A 54 -60.37 -28.67 22.79
CA LYS A 54 -60.88 -28.21 21.49
C LYS A 54 -62.41 -28.31 21.42
N ASP A 55 -62.97 -29.47 21.77
CA ASP A 55 -64.41 -29.74 21.71
C ASP A 55 -65.18 -28.84 22.70
N LYS A 56 -64.61 -28.56 23.88
CA LYS A 56 -65.13 -27.58 24.85
C LYS A 56 -65.15 -26.15 24.29
N ILE A 57 -64.06 -25.68 23.68
CA ILE A 57 -63.98 -24.34 23.09
C ILE A 57 -65.03 -24.16 21.98
N ILE A 58 -65.28 -25.18 21.16
CA ILE A 58 -66.32 -25.15 20.13
C ILE A 58 -67.73 -25.09 20.73
N ALA A 59 -67.98 -25.84 21.81
CA ALA A 59 -69.27 -25.84 22.50
C ALA A 59 -69.56 -24.53 23.27
N GLU A 60 -68.53 -23.86 23.79
CA GLU A 60 -68.66 -22.60 24.53
C GLU A 60 -68.87 -21.38 23.59
N HIS A 61 -68.36 -21.42 22.35
CA HIS A 61 -68.39 -20.30 21.39
C HIS A 61 -68.98 -20.66 20.00
N PRO A 62 -70.23 -21.14 19.94
CA PRO A 62 -70.85 -21.59 18.68
C PRO A 62 -71.06 -20.42 17.70
N GLY A 63 -70.46 -20.53 16.52
CA GLY A 63 -70.62 -19.55 15.42
C GLY A 63 -69.52 -18.48 15.32
N GLU A 64 -68.65 -18.34 16.33
CA GLU A 64 -67.49 -17.44 16.29
C GLU A 64 -66.19 -18.13 15.81
N ILE A 65 -66.22 -19.46 15.72
CA ILE A 65 -65.06 -20.31 15.43
C ILE A 65 -65.24 -21.02 14.08
N ASN A 66 -64.23 -20.95 13.22
CA ASN A 66 -64.15 -21.74 12.00
C ASN A 66 -63.31 -22.99 12.26
N GLU A 67 -63.95 -24.16 12.44
CA GLU A 67 -63.27 -25.41 12.79
C GLU A 67 -62.17 -25.83 11.80
N ASP A 68 -62.33 -25.53 10.51
CA ASP A 68 -61.36 -25.88 9.47
C ASP A 68 -60.11 -24.98 9.47
N ALA A 69 -60.21 -23.76 10.00
CA ALA A 69 -59.16 -22.73 9.91
C ALA A 69 -58.53 -22.35 11.26
N ASP A 70 -59.30 -22.35 12.33
CA ASP A 70 -58.86 -21.90 13.66
C ASP A 70 -58.18 -23.01 14.48
N PHE A 71 -58.21 -24.26 14.00
CA PHE A 71 -57.49 -25.41 14.55
C PHE A 71 -56.70 -26.17 13.47
N ILE A 72 -55.58 -26.76 13.87
CA ILE A 72 -54.86 -27.77 13.06
C ILE A 72 -54.47 -28.97 13.91
N GLU A 73 -54.75 -30.19 13.41
CA GLU A 73 -54.34 -31.44 14.05
C GLU A 73 -52.89 -31.80 13.68
N TYR A 74 -52.06 -32.13 14.67
CA TYR A 74 -50.69 -32.64 14.46
C TYR A 74 -50.19 -33.51 15.63
N GLY A 75 -49.26 -34.43 15.35
CA GLY A 75 -48.67 -35.35 16.33
C GLY A 75 -47.35 -35.96 15.85
N THR A 76 -46.58 -36.58 16.75
CA THR A 76 -45.30 -37.23 16.40
C THR A 76 -45.46 -38.56 15.67
N ASP A 77 -46.63 -39.19 15.77
CA ASP A 77 -46.96 -40.45 15.08
C ASP A 77 -48.36 -40.32 14.47
N SER A 78 -48.49 -40.62 13.17
CA SER A 78 -49.77 -40.54 12.46
C SER A 78 -50.74 -41.67 12.81
N LYS A 79 -50.22 -42.78 13.36
CA LYS A 79 -50.97 -44.01 13.70
C LYS A 79 -51.45 -44.06 15.15
N ASP A 80 -50.88 -43.25 16.04
CA ASP A 80 -51.23 -43.21 17.45
C ASP A 80 -52.10 -41.99 17.77
N SER A 81 -53.41 -42.20 17.94
CA SER A 81 -54.37 -41.12 18.25
C SER A 81 -54.14 -40.49 19.63
N SER A 82 -53.44 -41.15 20.55
CA SER A 82 -53.11 -40.60 21.87
C SER A 82 -51.98 -39.56 21.84
N LYS A 83 -51.26 -39.45 20.71
CA LYS A 83 -50.15 -38.51 20.49
C LYS A 83 -50.49 -37.37 19.53
N LYS A 84 -51.77 -37.15 19.26
CA LYS A 84 -52.26 -36.05 18.42
C LYS A 84 -52.84 -34.93 19.27
N PHE A 85 -52.43 -33.70 18.97
CA PHE A 85 -52.90 -32.48 19.60
C PHE A 85 -53.46 -31.52 18.54
N TYR A 86 -54.32 -30.61 18.99
CA TYR A 86 -54.83 -29.53 18.15
C TYR A 86 -54.07 -28.24 18.47
N TYR A 87 -53.69 -27.46 17.47
CA TYR A 87 -53.01 -26.18 17.67
C TYR A 87 -53.93 -25.06 17.20
N THR A 88 -54.05 -24.00 18.00
CA THR A 88 -54.88 -22.83 17.70
C THR A 88 -54.12 -21.52 17.93
N CYS A 89 -54.56 -20.46 17.28
CA CYS A 89 -54.00 -19.11 17.38
C CYS A 89 -55.13 -18.12 17.77
N PRO A 90 -55.58 -18.12 19.04
CA PRO A 90 -56.74 -17.36 19.47
C PRO A 90 -56.38 -15.88 19.65
N ARG A 91 -57.33 -14.96 19.41
CA ARG A 91 -57.11 -13.52 19.64
C ARG A 91 -56.83 -13.20 21.10
N TYR A 92 -57.64 -13.78 21.99
CA TYR A 92 -57.53 -13.64 23.44
C TYR A 92 -57.56 -15.01 24.11
N TRP A 93 -56.72 -15.17 25.15
CA TRP A 93 -56.69 -16.35 26.00
C TRP A 93 -56.79 -15.94 27.46
N CYS A 94 -57.61 -16.63 28.25
CA CYS A 94 -57.73 -16.38 29.66
C CYS A 94 -56.76 -17.25 30.47
N LEU A 95 -55.82 -16.64 31.20
CA LEU A 95 -54.89 -17.39 32.04
C LEU A 95 -55.50 -17.93 33.36
N LEU A 96 -56.76 -17.57 33.68
CA LEU A 96 -57.48 -18.12 34.84
C LEU A 96 -58.29 -19.37 34.51
N THR A 97 -59.07 -19.33 33.43
CA THR A 97 -59.94 -20.42 32.99
C THR A 97 -59.28 -21.32 31.95
N ASP A 98 -58.08 -20.96 31.50
CA ASP A 98 -57.24 -21.65 30.53
C ASP A 98 -58.00 -22.03 29.24
N THR A 99 -58.75 -21.07 28.72
CA THR A 99 -59.56 -21.21 27.49
C THR A 99 -59.59 -19.90 26.70
N MET A 100 -60.07 -20.00 25.47
CA MET A 100 -60.37 -18.87 24.58
C MET A 100 -61.52 -18.04 25.14
N VAL A 101 -61.43 -16.71 25.00
CA VAL A 101 -62.49 -15.78 25.40
C VAL A 101 -62.74 -14.74 24.30
N THR A 102 -64.00 -14.37 24.14
CA THR A 102 -64.45 -13.31 23.22
C THR A 102 -64.33 -11.93 23.87
N GLU A 103 -64.55 -10.86 23.10
CA GLU A 103 -64.58 -9.50 23.65
C GLU A 103 -65.76 -9.31 24.63
N GLN A 104 -66.90 -9.95 24.34
CA GLN A 104 -68.06 -9.94 25.21
C GLN A 104 -67.78 -10.67 26.54
N ASP A 105 -67.09 -11.82 26.51
CA ASP A 105 -66.72 -12.56 27.73
C ASP A 105 -65.82 -11.75 28.68
N ILE A 106 -64.93 -10.93 28.11
CA ILE A 106 -64.05 -10.05 28.87
C ILE A 106 -64.85 -8.93 29.53
N LEU A 107 -65.74 -8.27 28.76
CA LEU A 107 -66.64 -7.22 29.26
C LEU A 107 -67.67 -7.73 30.27
N ASP A 108 -68.04 -9.02 30.22
CA ASP A 108 -68.92 -9.65 31.20
C ASP A 108 -68.20 -10.20 32.43
N GLY A 109 -66.86 -10.16 32.47
CA GLY A 109 -66.07 -10.61 33.61
C GLY A 109 -65.95 -12.14 33.72
N LYS A 110 -66.03 -12.88 32.60
CA LYS A 110 -65.72 -14.32 32.59
C LYS A 110 -64.22 -14.61 32.76
N CYS A 111 -63.36 -13.61 32.50
CA CYS A 111 -61.91 -13.70 32.69
C CYS A 111 -61.36 -12.57 33.59
N GLY A 112 -61.65 -12.65 34.89
CA GLY A 112 -61.25 -11.62 35.87
C GLY A 112 -62.41 -10.72 36.29
N PRO A 113 -62.16 -9.57 36.91
CA PRO A 113 -63.23 -8.65 37.29
C PRO A 113 -63.92 -8.05 36.07
N LYS A 114 -65.21 -7.73 36.18
CA LYS A 114 -65.98 -7.06 35.13
C LYS A 114 -65.38 -5.67 34.83
N VAL A 115 -65.09 -5.38 33.56
CA VAL A 115 -64.45 -4.15 33.09
C VAL A 115 -65.33 -3.39 32.09
N ASN A 116 -65.21 -2.06 32.07
CA ASN A 116 -65.92 -1.21 31.10
C ASN A 116 -65.17 -1.07 29.76
N LYS A 117 -63.89 -1.48 29.71
CA LYS A 117 -63.00 -1.43 28.56
C LYS A 117 -62.11 -2.67 28.55
N ILE A 118 -61.86 -3.23 27.38
CA ILE A 118 -61.15 -4.50 27.23
C ILE A 118 -59.67 -4.34 27.66
N GLU A 119 -59.08 -3.16 27.40
CA GLU A 119 -57.72 -2.79 27.75
C GLU A 119 -57.43 -2.89 29.27
N ASP A 120 -58.45 -2.74 30.11
CA ASP A 120 -58.33 -2.82 31.56
C ASP A 120 -58.13 -4.27 32.05
N ALA A 121 -58.60 -5.27 31.29
CA ALA A 121 -58.41 -6.69 31.58
C ALA A 121 -57.20 -7.32 30.85
N ILE A 122 -56.71 -6.69 29.79
CA ILE A 122 -55.56 -7.15 28.99
C ILE A 122 -54.24 -6.97 29.75
N ILE A 123 -53.42 -8.02 29.73
CA ILE A 123 -52.02 -8.04 30.15
C ILE A 123 -51.18 -7.23 29.16
N GLY A 124 -50.42 -6.25 29.65
CA GLY A 124 -49.62 -5.36 28.82
C GLY A 124 -48.53 -6.10 28.06
N LYS A 125 -48.22 -5.66 26.82
CA LYS A 125 -47.23 -6.36 25.97
C LYS A 125 -45.83 -6.44 26.61
N LYS A 126 -45.49 -5.55 27.56
CA LYS A 126 -44.18 -5.47 28.24
C LYS A 126 -44.15 -6.11 29.64
N ASP A 127 -45.25 -6.66 30.14
CA ASP A 127 -45.33 -7.17 31.51
C ASP A 127 -44.54 -8.49 31.66
N GLU A 128 -43.71 -8.59 32.70
CA GLU A 128 -42.86 -9.77 32.91
C GLU A 128 -43.57 -10.91 33.67
N GLU A 129 -44.57 -10.54 34.46
CA GLU A 129 -45.46 -11.43 35.21
C GLU A 129 -46.90 -10.92 35.12
N VAL A 130 -47.87 -11.81 35.29
CA VAL A 130 -49.32 -11.49 35.22
C VAL A 130 -49.69 -10.41 36.27
N PRO A 131 -50.13 -9.20 35.85
CA PRO A 131 -50.48 -8.13 36.80
C PRO A 131 -51.75 -8.46 37.58
N LYS A 132 -51.89 -7.87 38.78
CA LYS A 132 -53.08 -8.03 39.60
C LYS A 132 -54.32 -7.54 38.83
N ASN A 133 -55.37 -8.36 38.80
CA ASN A 133 -56.64 -8.13 38.09
C ASN A 133 -56.59 -8.14 36.55
N LYS A 134 -55.46 -8.46 35.91
CA LYS A 134 -55.32 -8.57 34.45
C LYS A 134 -54.96 -10.00 34.06
N TYR A 135 -55.88 -10.72 33.44
CA TYR A 135 -55.74 -12.16 33.16
C TYR A 135 -55.89 -12.53 31.68
N VAL A 136 -56.22 -11.55 30.83
CA VAL A 136 -56.43 -11.75 29.40
C VAL A 136 -55.12 -11.55 28.64
N TYR A 137 -54.69 -12.56 27.90
CA TYR A 137 -53.51 -12.52 27.04
C TYR A 137 -53.91 -12.33 25.57
N LYS A 138 -53.53 -11.20 24.95
CA LYS A 138 -53.82 -10.88 23.53
C LYS A 138 -52.69 -11.36 22.60
N PHE A 139 -52.97 -12.18 21.60
CA PHE A 139 -51.95 -12.67 20.65
C PHE A 139 -51.69 -11.74 19.45
N TYR A 140 -52.71 -11.03 18.99
CA TYR A 140 -52.65 -10.13 17.83
C TYR A 140 -53.72 -9.04 17.92
N ASP A 141 -53.56 -7.98 17.13
CA ASP A 141 -54.47 -6.83 17.07
C ASP A 141 -55.45 -6.96 15.88
N ASP A 142 -56.48 -6.12 15.83
CA ASP A 142 -57.67 -6.26 14.95
C ASP A 142 -57.39 -6.54 13.47
N ASN A 143 -56.33 -5.94 12.93
CA ASN A 143 -56.01 -5.99 11.51
C ASN A 143 -55.26 -7.28 11.11
N GLU A 144 -54.95 -8.17 12.06
CA GLU A 144 -54.02 -9.29 11.87
C GLU A 144 -54.57 -10.63 12.42
N LYS A 145 -55.72 -11.13 11.92
CA LYS A 145 -56.17 -12.48 12.33
C LYS A 145 -55.10 -13.53 11.99
N LYS A 146 -54.58 -14.20 13.03
CA LYS A 146 -53.60 -15.28 12.90
C LYS A 146 -54.27 -16.64 12.96
N TYR A 147 -53.71 -17.59 12.22
CA TYR A 147 -54.17 -18.97 12.09
C TYR A 147 -52.98 -19.92 12.33
N PRO A 148 -53.21 -21.15 12.82
CA PRO A 148 -52.16 -22.14 13.00
C PRO A 148 -51.68 -22.69 11.65
N GLY A 149 -50.41 -23.08 11.56
CA GLY A 149 -49.80 -23.64 10.35
C GLY A 149 -48.40 -24.19 10.62
N PHE A 150 -47.68 -24.62 9.59
CA PHE A 150 -46.35 -25.23 9.76
C PHE A 150 -45.23 -24.40 9.14
N HIS A 151 -44.09 -24.38 9.82
CA HIS A 151 -42.86 -23.77 9.33
C HIS A 151 -42.28 -24.52 8.12
N LYS A 152 -41.53 -23.80 7.27
CA LYS A 152 -40.93 -24.33 6.04
C LYS A 152 -39.74 -25.28 6.25
N GLN A 153 -39.23 -25.37 7.48
CA GLN A 153 -38.17 -26.31 7.86
C GLN A 153 -38.73 -27.22 8.94
N LYS A 154 -38.27 -28.46 8.94
CA LYS A 154 -38.58 -29.49 9.95
C LYS A 154 -37.48 -29.48 11.03
N THR A 155 -37.75 -30.12 12.16
CA THR A 155 -36.69 -30.44 13.15
C THR A 155 -35.64 -31.38 12.53
N PRO A 156 -34.46 -31.56 13.15
CA PRO A 156 -33.46 -32.55 12.72
C PRO A 156 -33.99 -34.00 12.69
N SER A 157 -35.04 -34.29 13.46
CA SER A 157 -35.77 -35.57 13.47
C SER A 157 -36.88 -35.66 12.42
N GLY A 158 -37.05 -34.65 11.55
CA GLY A 158 -38.04 -34.63 10.47
C GLY A 158 -39.45 -34.19 10.88
N LEU A 159 -39.67 -33.77 12.13
CA LEU A 159 -40.99 -33.31 12.61
C LEU A 159 -41.31 -31.91 12.07
N CYS A 160 -42.58 -31.68 11.73
CA CYS A 160 -43.07 -30.37 11.36
C CYS A 160 -43.22 -29.47 12.59
N ILE A 161 -43.03 -28.16 12.38
CA ILE A 161 -42.96 -27.16 13.45
C ILE A 161 -44.22 -26.28 13.37
N PRO A 162 -45.19 -26.40 14.30
CA PRO A 162 -46.41 -25.60 14.28
C PRO A 162 -46.18 -24.17 14.78
N CYS A 163 -46.49 -23.15 13.97
CA CYS A 163 -46.47 -21.72 14.34
C CYS A 163 -47.79 -21.02 13.94
N CYS A 164 -48.02 -19.80 14.44
CA CYS A 164 -49.07 -18.90 13.97
C CYS A 164 -48.64 -18.05 12.75
N TYR A 165 -49.58 -17.80 11.83
CA TYR A 165 -49.42 -17.08 10.57
C TYR A 165 -50.67 -16.24 10.22
N SER A 166 -50.51 -15.08 9.60
CA SER A 166 -51.63 -14.25 9.10
C SER A 166 -52.33 -14.86 7.87
N ASN A 167 -51.56 -15.44 6.95
CA ASN A 167 -52.05 -15.87 5.64
C ASN A 167 -52.36 -17.39 5.60
N TRP A 168 -53.57 -17.77 6.00
CA TRP A 168 -54.01 -19.19 6.02
C TRP A 168 -54.28 -19.81 4.64
N SER A 169 -54.81 -19.02 3.69
CA SER A 169 -55.36 -19.52 2.42
C SER A 169 -54.33 -19.70 1.30
N THR A 170 -53.06 -19.36 1.51
CA THR A 170 -52.04 -19.47 0.46
C THR A 170 -51.79 -20.93 0.07
N LYS A 171 -51.49 -21.14 -1.21
CA LYS A 171 -51.30 -22.47 -1.81
C LYS A 171 -50.17 -23.24 -1.12
N GLU A 172 -49.11 -22.53 -0.73
CA GLU A 172 -47.96 -23.07 -0.02
C GLU A 172 -48.27 -23.45 1.42
N MET A 173 -49.02 -22.63 2.15
CA MET A 173 -49.42 -22.96 3.51
C MET A 173 -50.35 -24.17 3.49
N LYS A 174 -51.28 -24.24 2.53
CA LYS A 174 -52.10 -25.42 2.29
C LYS A 174 -51.24 -26.67 2.00
N ASN A 175 -50.30 -26.59 1.06
CA ASN A 175 -49.36 -27.69 0.78
C ASN A 175 -48.59 -28.14 2.04
N ARG A 176 -48.06 -27.20 2.85
CA ARG A 176 -47.35 -27.51 4.10
C ARG A 176 -48.25 -28.20 5.13
N ARG A 177 -49.50 -27.73 5.29
CA ARG A 177 -50.50 -28.40 6.13
C ARG A 177 -50.79 -29.82 5.65
N ASP A 178 -51.05 -29.98 4.36
CA ASP A 178 -51.43 -31.28 3.79
C ASP A 178 -50.25 -32.28 3.84
N ILE A 179 -48.99 -31.84 3.65
CA ILE A 179 -47.79 -32.67 3.87
C ILE A 179 -47.65 -33.08 5.34
N CYS A 180 -47.71 -32.13 6.27
CA CYS A 180 -47.50 -32.40 7.70
C CYS A 180 -48.67 -33.14 8.37
N GLN A 181 -49.86 -33.11 7.77
CA GLN A 181 -51.01 -33.94 8.14
C GLN A 181 -51.06 -35.29 7.41
N GLY A 182 -50.08 -35.61 6.54
CA GLY A 182 -49.99 -36.90 5.87
C GLY A 182 -51.00 -37.12 4.73
N LYS A 183 -51.50 -36.05 4.11
CA LYS A 183 -52.45 -36.11 2.98
C LYS A 183 -51.77 -36.24 1.62
N PHE A 184 -50.51 -35.79 1.47
CA PHE A 184 -49.69 -35.93 0.25
C PHE A 184 -48.19 -36.05 0.56
N ASP A 185 -47.45 -36.74 -0.32
CA ASP A 185 -45.97 -36.77 -0.32
C ASP A 185 -45.36 -35.50 -0.95
N GLU A 186 -44.18 -35.10 -0.48
CA GLU A 186 -43.44 -33.89 -0.95
C GLU A 186 -43.21 -33.86 -2.48
N LYS A 187 -43.14 -35.02 -3.14
CA LYS A 187 -42.91 -35.14 -4.58
C LYS A 187 -44.11 -34.72 -5.45
N ASN A 188 -45.30 -34.59 -4.87
CA ASN A 188 -46.55 -34.28 -5.58
C ASN A 188 -47.06 -32.85 -5.33
N ALA A 189 -46.26 -31.98 -4.70
CA ALA A 189 -46.64 -30.60 -4.41
C ALA A 189 -46.83 -29.77 -5.70
N GLN A 190 -47.94 -29.01 -5.79
CA GLN A 190 -48.19 -28.15 -6.95
C GLN A 190 -47.20 -26.99 -7.02
N VAL A 191 -46.67 -26.72 -8.23
CA VAL A 191 -45.72 -25.64 -8.51
C VAL A 191 -46.30 -24.27 -8.11
N VAL A 192 -45.49 -23.49 -7.39
CA VAL A 192 -45.78 -22.12 -6.95
C VAL A 192 -45.35 -21.13 -8.04
N SER A 193 -46.13 -20.06 -8.26
CA SER A 193 -45.81 -19.10 -9.32
C SER A 193 -44.65 -18.17 -8.93
N ASP A 194 -43.84 -17.73 -9.90
CA ASP A 194 -42.73 -16.79 -9.64
C ASP A 194 -43.21 -15.40 -9.16
N LYS A 195 -44.50 -15.11 -9.30
CA LYS A 195 -45.17 -13.90 -8.78
C LYS A 195 -45.43 -14.00 -7.26
N GLU A 196 -45.61 -15.20 -6.73
CA GLU A 196 -45.71 -15.46 -5.29
C GLU A 196 -44.33 -15.49 -4.62
N LYS A 197 -43.31 -16.02 -5.31
CA LYS A 197 -41.90 -15.94 -4.85
C LYS A 197 -41.42 -14.50 -4.66
N SER A 198 -41.74 -13.58 -5.58
CA SER A 198 -41.33 -12.17 -5.41
C SER A 198 -41.99 -11.50 -4.21
N ILE A 199 -43.20 -11.95 -3.83
CA ILE A 199 -43.88 -11.50 -2.61
C ILE A 199 -43.23 -12.13 -1.36
N GLU A 200 -42.73 -13.37 -1.40
CA GLU A 200 -41.91 -13.93 -0.30
C GLU A 200 -40.53 -13.23 -0.18
N ASP A 201 -39.95 -12.75 -1.28
CA ASP A 201 -38.69 -11.97 -1.26
C ASP A 201 -38.91 -10.48 -0.89
N GLU A 202 -40.11 -9.92 -1.05
CA GLU A 202 -40.53 -8.67 -0.38
C GLU A 202 -40.76 -8.91 1.11
N LEU A 203 -41.54 -9.92 1.51
CA LEU A 203 -41.75 -10.29 2.91
C LEU A 203 -40.44 -10.66 3.65
N ARG A 204 -39.44 -11.22 2.94
CA ARG A 204 -38.08 -11.40 3.50
C ARG A 204 -37.39 -10.07 3.75
N ARG A 205 -37.48 -9.10 2.83
CA ARG A 205 -36.91 -7.77 3.02
C ARG A 205 -37.59 -7.05 4.19
N ASP A 206 -38.91 -7.11 4.28
CA ASP A 206 -39.68 -6.54 5.40
C ASP A 206 -39.31 -7.19 6.75
N VAL A 207 -39.12 -8.52 6.80
CA VAL A 207 -38.64 -9.23 8.01
C VAL A 207 -37.17 -8.93 8.32
N ILE A 208 -36.34 -8.61 7.32
CA ILE A 208 -34.94 -8.21 7.50
C ILE A 208 -34.84 -6.76 8.01
N GLU A 209 -35.75 -5.85 7.64
CA GLU A 209 -35.78 -4.48 8.14
C GLU A 209 -36.20 -4.38 9.63
N VAL A 210 -36.98 -5.34 10.14
CA VAL A 210 -37.51 -5.31 11.51
C VAL A 210 -36.55 -5.89 12.58
N GLU A 211 -35.54 -6.68 12.18
CA GLU A 211 -34.48 -7.15 13.09
C GLU A 211 -33.19 -6.31 13.01
N HIS A 212 -33.13 -5.21 13.77
CA HIS A 212 -31.93 -4.39 13.99
C HIS A 212 -30.74 -5.11 14.69
N TYR A 213 -30.68 -6.45 14.67
CA TYR A 213 -29.62 -7.23 15.29
C TYR A 213 -28.36 -7.27 14.41
N VAL A 214 -27.37 -6.48 14.82
CA VAL A 214 -26.01 -6.46 14.28
C VAL A 214 -25.27 -7.72 14.76
N LYS A 215 -24.66 -8.47 13.83
CA LYS A 215 -23.92 -9.70 14.14
C LYS A 215 -22.57 -9.41 14.80
N GLY A 216 -22.12 -10.36 15.62
CA GLY A 216 -20.82 -10.29 16.28
C GLY A 216 -19.63 -10.27 15.31
N PRO A 217 -18.45 -9.81 15.77
CA PRO A 217 -17.23 -9.72 14.95
C PRO A 217 -16.73 -11.07 14.43
N GLU A 218 -17.11 -12.17 15.07
CA GLU A 218 -16.71 -13.54 14.71
C GLU A 218 -17.44 -14.12 13.48
N LYS A 219 -18.46 -13.44 12.95
CA LYS A 219 -19.27 -13.91 11.81
C LYS A 219 -18.90 -13.15 10.53
N TYR A 220 -17.93 -13.61 9.77
CA TYR A 220 -17.49 -13.01 8.49
C TYR A 220 -17.92 -13.83 7.27
N GLY A 221 -17.86 -13.22 6.09
CA GLY A 221 -18.21 -13.82 4.80
C GLY A 221 -19.60 -14.46 4.82
N LYS A 222 -19.66 -15.75 4.47
CA LYS A 222 -20.92 -16.54 4.48
C LYS A 222 -21.66 -16.53 5.82
N TYR A 223 -20.97 -16.29 6.95
CA TYR A 223 -21.58 -16.26 8.28
C TYR A 223 -22.16 -14.87 8.64
N LEU A 224 -21.61 -13.78 8.06
CA LEU A 224 -22.24 -12.46 8.14
C LEU A 224 -23.58 -12.48 7.40
N GLY A 225 -23.57 -13.02 6.19
CA GLY A 225 -24.76 -13.11 5.33
C GLY A 225 -25.07 -11.78 4.63
N GLU A 226 -25.65 -11.91 3.44
CA GLU A 226 -25.96 -10.79 2.55
C GLU A 226 -26.92 -9.77 3.20
N HIS A 227 -26.64 -8.48 2.98
CA HIS A 227 -27.35 -7.33 3.56
C HIS A 227 -27.44 -7.27 5.10
N ARG A 228 -26.63 -8.06 5.83
CA ARG A 228 -26.56 -8.01 7.30
C ARG A 228 -25.46 -7.08 7.78
N TRP A 229 -25.75 -6.33 8.83
CA TRP A 229 -24.77 -5.54 9.57
C TRP A 229 -23.98 -6.39 10.56
N GLY A 230 -22.68 -6.10 10.71
CA GLY A 230 -21.79 -6.72 11.69
C GLY A 230 -20.92 -5.70 12.42
N PHE A 231 -20.52 -6.02 13.65
CA PHE A 231 -19.49 -5.25 14.38
C PHE A 231 -18.10 -5.54 13.82
N LEU A 232 -17.21 -4.54 13.89
CA LEU A 232 -15.83 -4.64 13.41
C LEU A 232 -15.02 -5.68 14.22
N PRO A 233 -14.08 -6.44 13.60
CA PRO A 233 -13.09 -7.25 14.32
C PRO A 233 -12.26 -6.41 15.31
N ILE A 234 -11.76 -7.03 16.38
CA ILE A 234 -11.03 -6.33 17.45
C ILE A 234 -9.77 -5.62 16.93
N SER A 235 -9.04 -6.24 16.00
CA SER A 235 -7.92 -5.61 15.30
C SER A 235 -8.35 -4.31 14.60
N VAL A 236 -9.44 -4.36 13.84
CA VAL A 236 -9.96 -3.21 13.07
C VAL A 236 -10.52 -2.12 13.99
N GLN A 237 -11.15 -2.48 15.10
CA GLN A 237 -11.56 -1.54 16.15
C GLN A 237 -10.36 -0.77 16.73
N LYS A 238 -9.26 -1.46 17.03
CA LYS A 238 -8.01 -0.83 17.48
C LYS A 238 -7.44 0.10 16.40
N PHE A 239 -7.24 -0.40 15.18
CA PHE A 239 -6.65 0.37 14.08
C PHE A 239 -7.44 1.64 13.73
N LEU A 240 -8.78 1.57 13.73
CA LEU A 240 -9.63 2.74 13.46
C LEU A 240 -9.87 3.61 14.70
N HIS A 241 -9.49 3.16 15.89
CA HIS A 241 -9.83 3.76 17.19
C HIS A 241 -11.35 3.96 17.36
N GLU A 242 -12.11 2.91 17.03
CA GLU A 242 -13.58 2.86 17.07
C GLU A 242 -14.04 1.65 17.91
N VAL A 243 -14.63 1.91 19.08
CA VAL A 243 -15.05 0.85 20.02
C VAL A 243 -16.49 0.43 19.73
N SER A 244 -16.69 -0.83 19.34
CA SER A 244 -18.03 -1.36 19.02
C SER A 244 -18.97 -1.43 20.24
N GLU A 245 -18.45 -1.38 21.47
CA GLU A 245 -19.28 -1.25 22.68
C GLU A 245 -19.97 0.13 22.78
N ASP A 246 -19.35 1.20 22.27
CA ASP A 246 -19.95 2.54 22.28
C ASP A 246 -21.18 2.63 21.38
N CYS A 247 -21.28 1.74 20.40
CA CYS A 247 -22.45 1.62 19.54
C CYS A 247 -23.64 0.90 20.18
N GLN A 248 -23.43 0.09 21.22
CA GLN A 248 -24.46 -0.76 21.81
C GLN A 248 -25.12 -0.09 23.01
N ILE A 249 -26.43 -0.27 23.19
CA ILE A 249 -27.14 0.28 24.36
C ILE A 249 -26.56 -0.28 25.68
N SER A 250 -26.16 -1.55 25.70
CA SER A 250 -25.36 -2.16 26.78
C SER A 250 -24.73 -3.48 26.32
N LYS A 251 -23.81 -4.06 27.10
CA LYS A 251 -23.25 -5.40 26.85
C LYS A 251 -24.30 -6.53 26.81
N SER A 252 -25.51 -6.28 27.32
CA SER A 252 -26.66 -7.20 27.26
C SER A 252 -27.71 -6.82 26.21
N ASN A 253 -27.60 -5.62 25.60
CA ASN A 253 -28.51 -5.10 24.60
C ASN A 253 -27.71 -4.55 23.42
N MET A 254 -27.43 -5.44 22.45
CA MET A 254 -26.60 -5.18 21.27
C MET A 254 -27.29 -4.31 20.22
N ASN A 255 -28.51 -3.80 20.48
CA ASN A 255 -29.16 -2.82 19.63
C ASN A 255 -28.35 -1.52 19.60
N LEU A 256 -28.36 -0.85 18.44
CA LEU A 256 -27.62 0.38 18.22
C LEU A 256 -28.22 1.57 18.98
N LYS A 257 -27.36 2.44 19.53
CA LYS A 257 -27.78 3.71 20.14
C LYS A 257 -28.39 4.65 19.10
N LEU A 258 -29.48 5.34 19.47
CA LEU A 258 -30.09 6.39 18.64
C LEU A 258 -29.21 7.65 18.60
N ASN A 259 -29.27 8.39 17.48
CA ASN A 259 -28.50 9.60 17.19
C ASN A 259 -26.96 9.44 17.25
N HIS A 260 -26.44 8.21 17.30
CA HIS A 260 -25.01 7.91 17.36
C HIS A 260 -24.53 7.25 16.06
N THR A 261 -23.45 7.76 15.48
CA THR A 261 -22.87 7.21 14.23
C THR A 261 -21.97 6.04 14.55
N CYS A 262 -22.30 4.87 14.02
CA CYS A 262 -21.59 3.61 14.23
C CYS A 262 -20.84 3.17 12.99
N ILE A 263 -19.55 2.86 13.14
CA ILE A 263 -18.75 2.26 12.06
C ILE A 263 -18.97 0.75 12.09
N LEU A 264 -19.62 0.21 11.07
CA LEU A 264 -20.04 -1.19 10.97
C LEU A 264 -19.62 -1.79 9.62
N ARG A 265 -19.41 -3.10 9.58
CA ARG A 265 -19.21 -3.85 8.34
C ARG A 265 -20.55 -4.34 7.79
N HIS A 266 -20.71 -4.32 6.47
CA HIS A 266 -21.98 -4.62 5.80
C HIS A 266 -21.85 -5.81 4.84
N GLY A 267 -22.67 -6.85 5.02
CA GLY A 267 -22.63 -8.05 4.21
C GLY A 267 -23.08 -7.84 2.78
N VAL A 268 -22.33 -8.43 1.84
CA VAL A 268 -22.56 -8.36 0.38
C VAL A 268 -22.89 -9.76 -0.17
N GLU A 269 -23.10 -9.87 -1.48
CA GLU A 269 -23.31 -11.15 -2.17
C GLU A 269 -22.17 -12.13 -1.83
N ILE A 270 -22.53 -13.34 -1.41
CA ILE A 270 -21.58 -14.32 -0.87
C ILE A 270 -20.84 -15.00 -2.02
N SER A 271 -19.59 -14.59 -2.24
CA SER A 271 -18.64 -15.27 -3.13
C SER A 271 -17.28 -15.42 -2.46
N ASN A 272 -16.69 -16.61 -2.55
CA ASN A 272 -15.35 -16.89 -2.05
C ASN A 272 -14.25 -16.31 -2.96
N ASN A 273 -14.54 -16.10 -4.25
CA ASN A 273 -13.52 -15.71 -5.24
C ASN A 273 -13.75 -14.29 -5.79
N GLN A 274 -14.92 -13.67 -5.55
CA GLN A 274 -15.35 -12.44 -6.24
C GLN A 274 -16.13 -11.47 -5.33
N SER A 275 -16.00 -11.61 -4.00
CA SER A 275 -16.65 -10.73 -3.01
C SER A 275 -16.22 -9.26 -3.14
N PHE A 276 -15.01 -8.98 -3.64
CA PHE A 276 -14.57 -7.62 -3.97
C PHE A 276 -15.53 -6.92 -4.96
N ILE A 277 -15.96 -7.60 -6.03
CA ILE A 277 -16.91 -7.04 -7.00
C ILE A 277 -18.24 -6.68 -6.31
N ALA A 278 -18.71 -7.54 -5.39
CA ALA A 278 -19.92 -7.28 -4.61
C ALA A 278 -19.75 -6.09 -3.64
N CYS A 279 -18.54 -5.87 -3.09
CA CYS A 279 -18.21 -4.68 -2.31
C CYS A 279 -18.33 -3.40 -3.14
N ILE A 280 -17.78 -3.40 -4.37
CA ILE A 280 -17.88 -2.25 -5.28
C ILE A 280 -19.33 -1.99 -5.70
N ALA A 281 -20.10 -3.04 -6.00
CA ALA A 281 -21.54 -2.95 -6.28
C ALA A 281 -22.30 -2.29 -5.11
N SER A 282 -22.07 -2.74 -3.88
CA SER A 282 -22.66 -2.13 -2.68
C SER A 282 -22.24 -0.67 -2.50
N ALA A 283 -20.93 -0.38 -2.62
CA ALA A 283 -20.38 0.96 -2.43
C ALA A 283 -20.98 1.99 -3.40
N ILE A 284 -21.23 1.60 -4.65
CA ILE A 284 -21.89 2.45 -5.65
C ILE A 284 -23.41 2.49 -5.38
N PHE A 285 -24.11 1.35 -5.40
CA PHE A 285 -25.56 1.32 -5.57
C PHE A 285 -26.39 1.29 -4.27
N TYR A 286 -25.89 0.70 -3.17
CA TYR A 286 -26.69 0.48 -1.96
C TYR A 286 -27.23 1.79 -1.36
N GLY A 287 -28.56 1.88 -1.15
CA GLY A 287 -29.22 3.07 -0.61
C GLY A 287 -29.11 4.34 -1.48
N GLN A 288 -28.60 4.26 -2.72
CA GLN A 288 -28.50 5.40 -3.63
C GLN A 288 -29.71 5.47 -4.55
N LYS A 289 -30.18 6.71 -4.80
CA LYS A 289 -31.32 6.99 -5.65
C LYS A 289 -30.93 8.00 -6.72
N ASP A 290 -31.46 7.82 -7.93
CA ASP A 290 -31.26 8.78 -9.02
C ASP A 290 -31.86 10.14 -8.64
N VAL A 291 -31.10 11.20 -8.91
CA VAL A 291 -31.41 12.57 -8.45
C VAL A 291 -32.71 13.09 -9.09
N ASN A 292 -33.03 12.67 -10.31
CA ASN A 292 -34.17 13.15 -11.07
C ASN A 292 -35.42 12.29 -10.82
N THR A 293 -35.29 10.97 -10.87
CA THR A 293 -36.44 10.04 -10.78
C THR A 293 -36.75 9.59 -9.36
N LYS A 294 -35.81 9.73 -8.41
CA LYS A 294 -35.86 9.18 -7.04
C LYS A 294 -35.99 7.64 -6.98
N SER A 295 -35.85 6.93 -8.10
CA SER A 295 -35.77 5.47 -8.14
C SER A 295 -34.37 4.98 -7.72
N PRO A 296 -34.19 3.70 -7.34
CA PRO A 296 -32.86 3.15 -7.01
C PRO A 296 -31.87 3.36 -8.16
N LEU A 297 -30.64 3.78 -7.86
CA LEU A 297 -29.66 4.24 -8.87
C LEU A 297 -29.38 3.19 -9.98
N ILE A 298 -29.49 1.91 -9.66
CA ILE A 298 -29.36 0.80 -10.60
C ILE A 298 -30.31 0.89 -11.81
N THR A 299 -31.50 1.51 -11.67
CA THR A 299 -32.46 1.63 -12.78
C THR A 299 -31.93 2.48 -13.95
N LYS A 300 -30.94 3.34 -13.70
CA LYS A 300 -30.22 4.10 -14.74
C LYS A 300 -29.42 3.21 -15.69
N TYR A 301 -28.98 2.05 -15.20
CA TYR A 301 -28.17 1.07 -15.94
C TYR A 301 -28.98 -0.15 -16.37
N ILE A 302 -29.92 -0.60 -15.52
CA ILE A 302 -30.79 -1.76 -15.74
C ILE A 302 -32.24 -1.32 -15.49
N PRO A 303 -32.97 -0.83 -16.51
CA PRO A 303 -34.28 -0.19 -16.34
C PRO A 303 -35.36 -1.03 -15.62
N ASN A 304 -35.24 -2.36 -15.67
CA ASN A 304 -36.20 -3.30 -15.09
C ASN A 304 -35.66 -4.05 -13.84
N ALA A 305 -34.64 -3.50 -13.16
CA ALA A 305 -34.08 -4.12 -11.96
C ALA A 305 -35.12 -4.22 -10.81
N LYS A 306 -35.12 -5.36 -10.09
CA LYS A 306 -36.02 -5.66 -8.95
C LYS A 306 -35.36 -5.49 -7.57
N HIS A 307 -34.07 -5.17 -7.59
CA HIS A 307 -33.14 -5.10 -6.47
C HIS A 307 -32.37 -3.79 -6.55
N GLU A 308 -31.94 -3.22 -5.42
CA GLU A 308 -31.26 -1.92 -5.41
C GLU A 308 -29.77 -2.00 -5.77
N VAL A 309 -29.13 -3.16 -5.60
CA VAL A 309 -27.69 -3.39 -5.79
C VAL A 309 -27.49 -4.50 -6.83
N PRO A 310 -26.71 -4.30 -7.90
CA PRO A 310 -26.51 -5.32 -8.92
C PRO A 310 -25.74 -6.51 -8.35
N ASN A 311 -26.12 -7.72 -8.76
CA ASN A 311 -25.34 -8.92 -8.42
C ASN A 311 -23.98 -8.91 -9.14
N ILE A 312 -23.06 -9.79 -8.74
CA ILE A 312 -21.69 -9.89 -9.29
C ILE A 312 -21.71 -9.99 -10.82
N LYS A 313 -22.64 -10.74 -11.41
CA LYS A 313 -22.74 -10.92 -12.87
C LYS A 313 -23.23 -9.69 -13.62
N GLU A 314 -24.11 -8.90 -12.98
CA GLU A 314 -24.55 -7.59 -13.48
C GLU A 314 -23.44 -6.55 -13.30
N MET A 315 -22.78 -6.52 -12.14
CA MET A 315 -21.70 -5.59 -11.84
C MET A 315 -20.50 -5.80 -12.77
N LYS A 316 -20.13 -7.05 -13.09
CA LYS A 316 -19.12 -7.36 -14.12
C LYS A 316 -19.41 -6.69 -15.47
N LYS A 317 -20.69 -6.67 -15.90
CA LYS A 317 -21.10 -6.00 -17.14
C LYS A 317 -20.96 -4.48 -17.02
N ILE A 318 -21.34 -3.89 -15.88
CA ILE A 318 -21.17 -2.47 -15.60
C ILE A 318 -19.67 -2.08 -15.59
N LEU A 319 -18.81 -2.94 -15.03
CA LEU A 319 -17.35 -2.76 -15.05
C LEU A 319 -16.80 -2.83 -16.49
N LEU A 320 -17.20 -3.82 -17.30
CA LEU A 320 -16.84 -3.89 -18.73
C LEU A 320 -17.25 -2.63 -19.48
N ASP A 321 -18.51 -2.20 -19.30
CA ASP A 321 -19.07 -1.00 -19.92
C ASP A 321 -18.36 0.29 -19.48
N ALA A 322 -17.67 0.28 -18.34
CA ALA A 322 -16.91 1.40 -17.81
C ALA A 322 -15.49 1.51 -18.42
N ILE A 323 -15.03 0.50 -19.15
CA ILE A 323 -13.70 0.39 -19.74
C ILE A 323 -13.77 0.48 -21.27
N ASP A 324 -12.81 1.19 -21.84
CA ASP A 324 -12.53 1.23 -23.27
C ASP A 324 -11.03 0.97 -23.49
N LEU A 325 -10.63 0.75 -24.74
CA LEU A 325 -9.23 0.46 -25.10
C LEU A 325 -8.28 1.58 -24.65
N ASP A 326 -8.71 2.84 -24.81
CA ASP A 326 -7.89 4.02 -24.51
C ASP A 326 -7.70 4.22 -22.98
N LYS A 327 -8.57 3.68 -22.13
CA LYS A 327 -8.36 3.55 -20.66
C LYS A 327 -7.55 2.32 -20.29
N PHE A 328 -7.83 1.16 -20.90
CA PHE A 328 -7.18 -0.11 -20.59
C PHE A 328 -5.65 -0.02 -20.68
N ILE A 329 -5.13 0.64 -21.72
CA ILE A 329 -3.68 0.87 -21.92
C ILE A 329 -3.01 1.77 -20.87
N LYS A 330 -3.76 2.35 -19.92
CA LYS A 330 -3.23 3.24 -18.87
C LYS A 330 -3.22 2.64 -17.49
N TYR A 331 -4.16 1.74 -17.22
CA TYR A 331 -4.28 1.09 -15.92
C TYR A 331 -3.01 0.29 -15.63
N GLN A 332 -2.58 0.33 -14.36
CA GLN A 332 -1.36 -0.31 -13.86
C GLN A 332 -0.12 0.10 -14.63
N ASN A 333 0.04 1.40 -14.84
CA ASN A 333 1.18 1.95 -15.57
C ASN A 333 1.34 1.39 -17.01
N GLY A 334 0.27 0.83 -17.59
CA GLY A 334 0.26 0.16 -18.90
C GLY A 334 0.49 -1.36 -18.86
N ASP A 335 0.75 -1.95 -17.70
CA ASP A 335 1.14 -3.35 -17.55
C ASP A 335 0.10 -4.37 -17.98
N LEU A 336 -1.20 -4.02 -17.92
CA LEU A 336 -2.27 -4.94 -18.32
C LEU A 336 -2.12 -5.47 -19.75
N ILE A 337 -1.44 -4.72 -20.63
CA ILE A 337 -1.11 -5.15 -22.00
C ILE A 337 -0.20 -6.38 -22.00
N THR A 338 0.78 -6.43 -21.10
CA THR A 338 1.74 -7.54 -20.98
C THR A 338 1.15 -8.67 -20.13
N ILE A 339 0.54 -8.35 -19.00
CA ILE A 339 -0.02 -9.34 -18.05
C ILE A 339 -1.06 -10.24 -18.75
N PHE A 340 -1.99 -9.63 -19.50
CA PHE A 340 -3.05 -10.33 -20.23
C PHE A 340 -2.68 -10.63 -21.70
N ALA A 341 -1.41 -10.52 -22.09
CA ALA A 341 -0.98 -10.87 -23.43
C ALA A 341 -1.33 -12.33 -23.76
N ASN A 342 -1.77 -12.58 -24.99
CA ASN A 342 -2.18 -13.91 -25.44
C ASN A 342 -1.92 -14.05 -26.94
N GLU A 343 -0.89 -14.81 -27.31
CA GLU A 343 -0.48 -14.99 -28.71
C GLU A 343 -1.47 -15.85 -29.51
N GLU A 344 -2.12 -16.82 -28.86
CA GLU A 344 -3.04 -17.80 -29.47
C GLU A 344 -4.40 -17.20 -29.86
N LEU A 345 -4.77 -16.06 -29.29
CA LEU A 345 -6.07 -15.44 -29.49
C LEU A 345 -6.12 -14.66 -30.82
N SER A 346 -7.01 -15.02 -31.74
CA SER A 346 -7.32 -14.18 -32.91
C SER A 346 -8.37 -13.12 -32.58
N VAL A 347 -8.16 -11.87 -33.02
CA VAL A 347 -9.05 -10.73 -32.74
C VAL A 347 -9.26 -9.90 -34.01
N SER A 348 -10.51 -9.50 -34.28
CA SER A 348 -10.80 -8.55 -35.35
C SER A 348 -10.47 -7.12 -34.90
N LEU A 349 -9.49 -6.52 -35.58
CA LEU A 349 -9.09 -5.12 -35.41
C LEU A 349 -10.21 -4.12 -35.73
N GLU A 350 -11.25 -4.53 -36.45
CA GLU A 350 -12.34 -3.64 -36.86
C GLU A 350 -13.14 -3.07 -35.68
N ASN A 351 -13.26 -3.84 -34.60
CA ASN A 351 -13.96 -3.46 -33.37
C ASN A 351 -13.33 -2.23 -32.69
N TYR A 352 -12.07 -1.92 -33.01
CA TYR A 352 -11.27 -0.88 -32.35
C TYR A 352 -11.02 0.36 -33.21
N LYS A 353 -11.57 0.40 -34.44
CA LYS A 353 -11.50 1.54 -35.39
C LYS A 353 -11.96 2.89 -34.83
N SER A 354 -12.80 2.87 -33.79
CA SER A 354 -13.30 4.07 -33.12
C SER A 354 -12.34 4.65 -32.07
N SER A 355 -11.42 3.84 -31.52
CA SER A 355 -10.48 4.24 -30.47
C SER A 355 -9.47 5.27 -30.97
N ARG A 356 -8.94 6.09 -30.06
CA ARG A 356 -8.03 7.17 -30.42
C ARG A 356 -6.65 6.64 -30.78
N LEU A 357 -6.20 5.62 -30.07
CA LEU A 357 -4.99 4.84 -30.37
C LEU A 357 -4.99 4.39 -31.86
N PHE A 358 -6.05 3.68 -32.26
CA PHE A 358 -6.18 3.12 -33.61
C PHE A 358 -6.27 4.19 -34.71
N LYS A 359 -6.98 5.30 -34.45
CA LYS A 359 -7.12 6.41 -35.41
C LYS A 359 -5.81 7.13 -35.72
N LYS A 360 -4.94 7.31 -34.72
CA LYS A 360 -3.63 7.95 -34.93
C LYS A 360 -2.61 7.02 -35.59
N MET A 361 -2.67 5.72 -35.30
CA MET A 361 -1.64 4.78 -35.72
C MET A 361 -1.79 4.24 -37.15
N LEU A 362 -2.93 4.47 -37.82
CA LEU A 362 -3.13 4.08 -39.22
C LEU A 362 -3.02 5.23 -40.23
N THR A 363 -2.64 6.43 -39.78
CA THR A 363 -2.52 7.63 -40.64
C THR A 363 -1.13 7.86 -41.24
N GLU A 364 -0.16 6.97 -41.00
CA GLU A 364 1.22 7.15 -41.47
C GLU A 364 1.50 6.43 -42.81
N GLU A 365 2.40 7.03 -43.61
CA GLU A 365 2.59 6.72 -45.04
C GLU A 365 3.67 5.65 -45.33
N ASN A 366 4.50 5.27 -44.35
CA ASN A 366 5.62 4.33 -44.55
C ASN A 366 5.22 2.86 -44.30
N ASP A 367 5.34 2.00 -45.31
CA ASP A 367 4.90 0.60 -45.24
C ASP A 367 5.64 -0.28 -44.22
N SER A 368 6.92 -0.02 -43.92
CA SER A 368 7.70 -0.83 -42.96
C SER A 368 7.39 -0.52 -41.49
N GLN A 369 7.15 0.76 -41.14
CA GLN A 369 6.72 1.15 -39.79
C GLN A 369 5.29 0.64 -39.50
N LYS A 370 4.45 0.58 -40.53
CA LYS A 370 3.06 0.14 -40.49
C LYS A 370 2.87 -1.31 -40.07
N GLU A 371 3.80 -2.21 -40.40
CA GLU A 371 3.74 -3.61 -39.92
C GLU A 371 3.96 -3.70 -38.40
N VAL A 372 5.03 -3.08 -37.88
CA VAL A 372 5.35 -3.10 -36.44
C VAL A 372 4.25 -2.42 -35.60
N ILE A 373 3.71 -1.29 -36.10
CA ILE A 373 2.59 -0.59 -35.47
C ILE A 373 1.33 -1.47 -35.44
N LYS A 374 1.05 -2.20 -36.53
CA LYS A 374 -0.09 -3.14 -36.60
C LYS A 374 0.06 -4.30 -35.64
N GLU A 375 1.26 -4.89 -35.52
CA GLU A 375 1.55 -5.95 -34.54
C GLU A 375 1.33 -5.48 -33.09
N PHE A 376 1.74 -4.25 -32.76
CA PHE A 376 1.47 -3.68 -31.44
C PHE A 376 -0.04 -3.48 -31.17
N ILE A 377 -0.79 -2.91 -32.12
CA ILE A 377 -2.25 -2.75 -31.97
C ILE A 377 -2.93 -4.12 -31.82
N GLU A 378 -2.47 -5.12 -32.57
CA GLU A 378 -2.96 -6.49 -32.46
C GLU A 378 -2.68 -7.09 -31.07
N LYS A 379 -1.47 -6.93 -30.54
CA LYS A 379 -1.10 -7.33 -29.16
C LYS A 379 -2.00 -6.66 -28.11
N VAL A 380 -2.21 -5.34 -28.19
CA VAL A 380 -3.07 -4.58 -27.27
C VAL A 380 -4.53 -5.04 -27.38
N SER A 381 -5.03 -5.30 -28.59
CA SER A 381 -6.38 -5.79 -28.82
C SER A 381 -6.59 -7.21 -28.26
N LYS A 382 -5.60 -8.10 -28.41
CA LYS A 382 -5.60 -9.46 -27.82
C LYS A 382 -5.57 -9.42 -26.30
N ALA A 383 -4.77 -8.53 -25.71
CA ALA A 383 -4.70 -8.35 -24.27
C ALA A 383 -6.04 -7.85 -23.70
N PHE A 384 -6.67 -6.85 -24.35
CA PHE A 384 -7.95 -6.33 -23.90
C PHE A 384 -9.08 -7.36 -24.00
N GLU A 385 -9.17 -8.14 -25.08
CA GLU A 385 -10.14 -9.25 -25.17
C GLU A 385 -9.89 -10.35 -24.11
N THR A 386 -8.62 -10.64 -23.79
CA THR A 386 -8.26 -11.59 -22.73
C THR A 386 -8.67 -11.06 -21.34
N PHE A 387 -8.47 -9.77 -21.07
CA PHE A 387 -8.97 -9.10 -19.87
C PHE A 387 -10.50 -9.11 -19.76
N LYS A 388 -11.24 -8.92 -20.87
CA LYS A 388 -12.72 -9.04 -20.87
C LYS A 388 -13.16 -10.46 -20.50
N LYS A 389 -12.47 -11.49 -21.01
CA LYS A 389 -12.75 -12.90 -20.67
C LYS A 389 -12.48 -13.18 -19.19
N PHE A 390 -11.34 -12.71 -18.66
CA PHE A 390 -11.03 -12.75 -17.23
C PHE A 390 -12.16 -12.16 -16.38
N LEU A 391 -12.59 -10.93 -16.69
CA LEU A 391 -13.62 -10.24 -15.91
C LEU A 391 -15.00 -10.92 -15.97
N LEU A 392 -15.28 -11.71 -17.01
CA LEU A 392 -16.53 -12.46 -17.17
C LEU A 392 -16.51 -13.86 -16.57
N ASP A 393 -15.35 -14.45 -16.28
CA ASP A 393 -15.28 -15.79 -15.70
C ASP A 393 -15.81 -15.78 -14.25
N ASP A 394 -16.65 -16.75 -13.91
CA ASP A 394 -17.28 -16.91 -12.59
C ASP A 394 -16.45 -17.79 -11.63
N LYS A 395 -15.38 -18.43 -12.10
CA LYS A 395 -14.56 -19.37 -11.32
C LYS A 395 -13.26 -18.77 -10.81
N VAL A 396 -12.60 -17.91 -11.59
CA VAL A 396 -11.32 -17.30 -11.22
C VAL A 396 -11.49 -16.31 -10.06
N ASN A 397 -10.42 -16.12 -9.28
CA ASN A 397 -10.34 -15.06 -8.29
C ASN A 397 -10.31 -13.69 -9.01
N ILE A 398 -11.20 -12.78 -8.62
CA ILE A 398 -11.28 -11.41 -9.15
C ILE A 398 -11.45 -10.43 -7.98
N ASP A 399 -10.35 -9.80 -7.62
CA ASP A 399 -10.24 -8.88 -6.51
C ASP A 399 -9.70 -7.50 -6.98
N TYR A 400 -9.04 -6.77 -6.07
CA TYR A 400 -8.42 -5.49 -6.37
C TYR A 400 -7.22 -5.61 -7.33
N THR A 401 -6.61 -6.80 -7.46
CA THR A 401 -5.28 -6.98 -8.06
C THR A 401 -5.18 -6.36 -9.45
N TYR A 402 -6.15 -6.59 -10.33
CA TYR A 402 -6.21 -6.03 -11.69
C TYR A 402 -7.28 -4.94 -11.87
N LEU A 403 -8.02 -4.59 -10.81
CA LEU A 403 -9.15 -3.65 -10.86
C LEU A 403 -8.90 -2.33 -10.09
N TRP A 404 -7.76 -2.19 -9.40
CA TRP A 404 -7.45 -1.04 -8.55
C TRP A 404 -7.63 0.32 -9.27
N ASP A 405 -6.96 0.50 -10.41
CA ASP A 405 -6.98 1.77 -11.15
C ASP A 405 -8.36 2.04 -11.78
N LEU A 406 -9.06 1.00 -12.24
CA LEU A 406 -10.44 1.11 -12.74
C LEU A 406 -11.40 1.67 -11.67
N VAL A 407 -11.23 1.22 -10.42
CA VAL A 407 -12.07 1.63 -9.29
C VAL A 407 -11.67 3.01 -8.76
N SER A 408 -10.37 3.30 -8.67
CA SER A 408 -9.84 4.51 -8.01
C SER A 408 -9.72 5.75 -8.92
N MET A 409 -9.63 5.57 -10.23
CA MET A 409 -9.62 6.67 -11.20
C MET A 409 -11.03 7.24 -11.48
N PRO A 410 -11.14 8.53 -11.84
CA PRO A 410 -12.42 9.13 -12.24
C PRO A 410 -13.09 8.38 -13.40
N ASN A 411 -14.32 7.90 -13.18
CA ASN A 411 -15.09 7.16 -14.17
C ASN A 411 -16.59 7.44 -14.04
N SER A 412 -17.21 7.97 -15.11
CA SER A 412 -18.61 8.40 -15.13
C SER A 412 -19.65 7.27 -14.97
N LYS A 413 -19.26 6.00 -15.10
CA LYS A 413 -20.12 4.84 -14.83
C LYS A 413 -19.88 4.20 -13.45
N LEU A 414 -18.83 4.63 -12.73
CA LEU A 414 -18.46 4.10 -11.40
C LEU A 414 -18.39 5.25 -10.39
N PHE A 415 -17.20 5.79 -10.13
CA PHE A 415 -16.98 6.93 -9.23
C PHE A 415 -16.57 8.16 -10.06
N GLU A 416 -17.48 9.13 -10.23
CA GLU A 416 -17.30 10.28 -11.14
C GLU A 416 -16.03 11.10 -10.84
N THR A 417 -15.66 11.26 -9.57
CA THR A 417 -14.46 11.97 -9.11
C THR A 417 -13.29 11.04 -8.76
N GLY A 418 -13.46 9.73 -8.96
CA GLY A 418 -12.58 8.68 -8.44
C GLY A 418 -12.71 8.51 -6.93
N ILE A 419 -11.98 7.53 -6.38
CA ILE A 419 -12.04 7.20 -4.95
C ILE A 419 -10.66 6.73 -4.46
N ASN A 420 -10.33 6.99 -3.19
CA ASN A 420 -9.22 6.30 -2.54
C ASN A 420 -9.72 4.93 -2.07
N LEU A 421 -9.02 3.86 -2.43
CA LEU A 421 -9.32 2.52 -1.96
C LEU A 421 -8.39 2.17 -0.80
N ILE A 422 -8.96 1.69 0.31
CA ILE A 422 -8.25 1.28 1.51
C ILE A 422 -8.72 -0.13 1.82
N ILE A 423 -7.80 -1.09 1.87
CA ILE A 423 -8.12 -2.48 2.20
C ILE A 423 -7.30 -2.83 3.44
N LEU A 424 -8.00 -3.19 4.51
CA LEU A 424 -7.44 -3.67 5.77
C LEU A 424 -7.50 -5.19 5.74
N GLU A 425 -6.35 -5.83 5.53
CA GLU A 425 -6.23 -7.28 5.57
C GLU A 425 -5.94 -7.74 7.00
N ILE A 426 -6.64 -8.78 7.43
CA ILE A 426 -6.42 -9.44 8.72
C ILE A 426 -5.73 -10.77 8.41
N PRO A 427 -4.42 -10.91 8.69
CA PRO A 427 -3.72 -12.17 8.48
C PRO A 427 -4.13 -13.21 9.54
N GLU A 428 -4.17 -14.48 9.17
CA GLU A 428 -4.59 -15.60 10.04
C GLU A 428 -3.39 -16.39 10.63
N ASP A 429 -2.15 -15.97 10.35
CA ASP A 429 -0.92 -16.67 10.74
C ASP A 429 -0.39 -16.29 12.13
N ASP A 430 -0.87 -15.21 12.74
CA ASP A 430 -0.45 -14.75 14.07
C ASP A 430 -1.61 -14.34 15.00
N ALA A 431 -1.44 -14.60 16.29
CA ALA A 431 -2.39 -14.28 17.37
C ALA A 431 -2.32 -12.81 17.84
N THR A 432 -1.44 -12.00 17.25
CA THR A 432 -1.11 -10.63 17.70
C THR A 432 -2.16 -9.55 17.39
N ASN A 433 -3.20 -9.85 16.59
CA ASN A 433 -4.20 -8.90 16.10
C ASN A 433 -3.64 -7.82 15.15
N ASN A 434 -2.61 -8.16 14.38
CA ASN A 434 -2.05 -7.29 13.34
C ASN A 434 -3.09 -6.96 12.24
N ILE A 435 -2.83 -5.88 11.51
CA ILE A 435 -3.55 -5.50 10.29
C ILE A 435 -2.54 -5.07 9.25
N ASP A 436 -2.68 -5.64 8.06
CA ASP A 436 -1.91 -5.24 6.89
C ASP A 436 -2.72 -4.23 6.09
N LEU A 437 -2.10 -3.09 5.79
CA LEU A 437 -2.66 -2.10 4.89
C LEU A 437 -2.20 -2.41 3.46
N VAL A 438 -3.11 -2.97 2.65
CA VAL A 438 -2.80 -3.40 1.28
C VAL A 438 -2.37 -2.20 0.43
N CYS A 439 -1.19 -2.30 -0.17
CA CYS A 439 -0.69 -1.30 -1.11
C CYS A 439 -1.41 -1.36 -2.47
N PRO A 440 -1.59 -0.23 -3.16
CA PRO A 440 -2.08 -0.22 -4.55
C PRO A 440 -1.17 -1.01 -5.47
N THR A 441 -1.74 -1.80 -6.38
CA THR A 441 -0.96 -2.58 -7.36
C THR A 441 -0.23 -1.71 -8.38
N ASN A 442 -0.64 -0.45 -8.56
CA ASN A 442 0.12 0.56 -9.29
C ASN A 442 1.01 1.38 -8.33
N HIS A 443 2.14 0.81 -7.94
CA HIS A 443 3.16 1.45 -7.07
C HIS A 443 3.77 2.75 -7.65
N TYR A 444 3.59 2.97 -8.96
CA TYR A 444 4.07 4.13 -9.71
C TYR A 444 3.02 5.24 -9.86
N SER A 445 1.83 5.07 -9.28
CA SER A 445 0.81 6.12 -9.24
C SER A 445 1.24 7.28 -8.35
N ASN A 446 1.41 8.46 -8.96
CA ASN A 446 1.57 9.75 -8.28
C ASN A 446 0.36 10.15 -7.40
N HIS A 447 -0.73 9.37 -7.43
CA HIS A 447 -1.99 9.62 -6.72
C HIS A 447 -2.44 8.40 -5.91
N THR A 448 -1.49 7.74 -5.24
CA THR A 448 -1.66 6.60 -4.32
C THR A 448 -2.75 6.85 -3.27
N PHE A 449 -2.83 8.08 -2.75
CA PHE A 449 -3.93 8.61 -1.94
C PHE A 449 -4.10 10.11 -2.21
N ASP A 450 -5.32 10.58 -2.45
CA ASP A 450 -5.63 12.01 -2.65
C ASP A 450 -6.67 12.47 -1.61
N SER A 451 -6.27 13.36 -0.69
CA SER A 451 -7.14 13.92 0.35
C SER A 451 -8.41 14.60 -0.18
N ARG A 452 -8.43 15.03 -1.45
CA ARG A 452 -9.60 15.66 -2.10
C ARG A 452 -10.67 14.62 -2.51
N LYS A 453 -10.28 13.36 -2.69
CA LYS A 453 -11.20 12.25 -2.97
C LYS A 453 -11.83 11.73 -1.67
N ARG A 454 -13.01 11.11 -1.78
CA ARG A 454 -13.55 10.28 -0.69
C ARG A 454 -12.82 8.93 -0.69
N SER A 455 -12.90 8.22 0.43
CA SER A 455 -12.22 6.94 0.65
C SER A 455 -13.21 5.83 0.94
N LEU A 456 -13.07 4.68 0.27
CA LEU A 456 -13.79 3.44 0.57
C LEU A 456 -12.86 2.53 1.38
N ILE A 457 -13.33 2.07 2.54
CA ILE A 457 -12.60 1.11 3.38
C ILE A 457 -13.26 -0.26 3.25
N LEU A 458 -12.46 -1.26 2.88
CA LEU A 458 -12.83 -2.67 2.85
C LEU A 458 -12.01 -3.42 3.91
N ILE A 459 -12.59 -4.46 4.50
CA ILE A 459 -11.87 -5.47 5.27
C ILE A 459 -11.68 -6.67 4.35
N LYS A 460 -10.46 -7.23 4.28
CA LYS A 460 -10.15 -8.52 3.69
C LYS A 460 -9.85 -9.51 4.81
N ARG A 461 -10.49 -10.68 4.78
CA ARG A 461 -10.22 -11.79 5.69
C ARG A 461 -10.38 -13.09 4.91
N GLU A 462 -9.33 -13.91 4.86
CA GLU A 462 -9.19 -14.94 3.84
C GLU A 462 -9.46 -14.33 2.44
N ASN A 463 -10.30 -14.96 1.61
CA ASN A 463 -10.70 -14.47 0.30
C ASN A 463 -12.02 -13.64 0.34
N TYR A 464 -12.52 -13.30 1.53
CA TYR A 464 -13.75 -12.51 1.70
C TYR A 464 -13.45 -11.03 1.93
N PHE A 465 -14.06 -10.19 1.09
CA PHE A 465 -14.09 -8.74 1.26
C PHE A 465 -15.43 -8.28 1.83
N GLU A 466 -15.39 -7.32 2.76
CA GLU A 466 -16.58 -6.70 3.36
C GLU A 466 -16.37 -5.16 3.46
N PRO A 467 -17.31 -4.32 2.97
CA PRO A 467 -17.20 -2.87 3.09
C PRO A 467 -17.53 -2.38 4.51
N ILE A 468 -16.80 -1.36 4.96
CA ILE A 468 -17.08 -0.62 6.20
C ILE A 468 -17.92 0.63 5.87
N TYR A 469 -19.09 0.76 6.50
CA TYR A 469 -19.97 1.93 6.38
C TYR A 469 -20.30 2.53 7.75
N GLY A 470 -20.49 3.85 7.78
CA GLY A 470 -21.09 4.53 8.93
C GLY A 470 -22.61 4.40 8.92
N TYR A 471 -23.22 3.99 10.03
CA TYR A 471 -24.65 3.83 10.23
C TYR A 471 -25.13 4.75 11.35
N ARG A 472 -26.14 5.58 11.13
CA ARG A 472 -26.77 6.40 12.17
C ARG A 472 -28.29 6.32 12.09
N ASN A 473 -28.96 6.04 13.21
CA ASN A 473 -30.43 6.02 13.28
C ASN A 473 -30.92 7.16 14.19
N ASP A 474 -31.62 8.13 13.60
CA ASP A 474 -32.14 9.31 14.31
C ASP A 474 -33.62 9.10 14.75
N GLY A 475 -34.06 7.83 14.86
CA GLY A 475 -35.40 7.42 15.26
C GLY A 475 -36.44 7.48 14.12
N ASN A 476 -36.38 8.51 13.29
CA ASN A 476 -37.27 8.69 12.13
C ASN A 476 -36.62 8.34 10.78
N ARG A 477 -35.28 8.32 10.70
CA ARG A 477 -34.52 8.07 9.47
C ARG A 477 -33.18 7.41 9.79
N ILE A 478 -32.75 6.53 8.89
CA ILE A 478 -31.43 5.91 8.90
C ILE A 478 -30.55 6.64 7.89
N TYR A 479 -29.33 7.00 8.30
CA TYR A 479 -28.30 7.61 7.48
C TYR A 479 -27.13 6.63 7.32
N ILE A 480 -26.79 6.31 6.07
CA ILE A 480 -25.69 5.40 5.73
C ILE A 480 -24.59 6.20 5.01
N THR A 481 -23.38 6.18 5.58
CA THR A 481 -22.19 6.84 5.05
C THR A 481 -21.28 5.79 4.45
N LYS A 482 -21.29 5.66 3.12
CA LYS A 482 -20.58 4.60 2.41
C LYS A 482 -19.10 4.88 2.12
N THR A 483 -18.71 6.14 2.19
CA THR A 483 -17.35 6.60 1.89
C THR A 483 -16.99 7.76 2.81
N PHE A 484 -15.72 7.83 3.19
CA PHE A 484 -15.19 8.73 4.21
C PHE A 484 -14.34 9.84 3.60
N SER A 485 -13.98 10.88 4.36
CA SER A 485 -13.01 11.88 3.92
C SER A 485 -12.25 12.42 5.12
N GLU A 486 -10.95 12.69 4.95
CA GLU A 486 -10.05 13.32 5.94
C GLU A 486 -10.64 14.63 6.51
N TYR A 487 -11.44 15.33 5.70
CA TYR A 487 -12.10 16.60 6.03
C TYR A 487 -13.54 16.47 6.54
N ASP A 488 -14.11 15.27 6.61
CA ASP A 488 -15.50 15.08 7.03
C ASP A 488 -15.65 15.29 8.55
N ARG A 489 -16.16 16.48 8.93
CA ARG A 489 -16.35 16.90 10.33
C ARG A 489 -17.35 16.03 11.11
N LYS A 490 -18.09 15.13 10.45
CA LYS A 490 -19.00 14.16 11.10
C LYS A 490 -18.31 12.89 11.56
N LEU A 491 -17.05 12.67 11.17
CA LEU A 491 -16.26 11.53 11.62
C LEU A 491 -15.61 11.82 12.98
N PRO A 492 -15.47 10.79 13.84
CA PRO A 492 -14.71 10.90 15.09
C PRO A 492 -13.29 11.45 14.86
N LYS A 493 -12.80 12.25 15.83
CA LYS A 493 -11.47 12.87 15.77
C LYS A 493 -10.36 11.81 15.62
N THR A 494 -10.54 10.66 16.28
CA THR A 494 -9.71 9.46 16.23
C THR A 494 -9.57 8.93 14.80
N LEU A 495 -10.68 8.60 14.14
CA LEU A 495 -10.69 8.10 12.77
C LEU A 495 -10.03 9.09 11.80
N ARG A 496 -10.23 10.40 11.98
CA ARG A 496 -9.55 11.43 11.18
C ARG A 496 -8.02 11.44 11.39
N ALA A 497 -7.55 11.18 12.60
CA ALA A 497 -6.12 11.02 12.89
C ALA A 497 -5.53 9.75 12.25
N VAL A 498 -6.28 8.65 12.19
CA VAL A 498 -5.85 7.42 11.47
C VAL A 498 -5.64 7.72 9.97
N PHE A 499 -6.53 8.50 9.35
CA PHE A 499 -6.35 8.95 7.96
C PHE A 499 -5.07 9.78 7.76
N SER A 500 -4.84 10.80 8.60
CA SER A 500 -3.72 11.74 8.41
C SER A 500 -2.37 11.24 8.90
N LYS A 501 -2.31 10.45 9.98
CA LYS A 501 -1.07 9.95 10.60
C LYS A 501 -0.65 8.55 10.13
N ILE A 502 -1.58 7.67 9.75
CA ILE A 502 -1.26 6.28 9.35
C ILE A 502 -1.50 6.06 7.86
N ILE A 503 -2.74 6.18 7.40
CA ILE A 503 -3.14 5.70 6.07
C ILE A 503 -2.44 6.51 4.98
N LYS A 504 -2.48 7.83 5.06
CA LYS A 504 -1.88 8.73 4.07
C LYS A 504 -0.33 8.64 4.04
N PRO A 505 0.40 8.62 5.16
CA PRO A 505 1.85 8.37 5.14
C PRO A 505 2.22 6.97 4.65
N THR A 506 1.51 5.91 5.07
CA THR A 506 1.85 4.53 4.68
C THR A 506 1.60 4.29 3.18
N LEU A 507 0.41 4.63 2.67
CA LEU A 507 0.13 4.57 1.23
C LEU A 507 1.01 5.55 0.44
N GLY A 508 1.34 6.69 1.04
CA GLY A 508 2.10 7.76 0.39
C GLY A 508 3.61 7.52 0.31
N GLU A 509 4.22 6.82 1.26
CA GLU A 509 5.69 6.66 1.39
C GLU A 509 6.15 5.20 1.34
N LYS A 510 5.41 4.27 1.97
CA LYS A 510 5.78 2.84 2.05
C LYS A 510 5.28 2.00 0.88
N CYS A 511 4.18 2.39 0.24
CA CYS A 511 3.69 1.71 -0.96
C CYS A 511 4.38 2.14 -2.27
N ARG A 512 5.42 2.98 -2.20
CA ARG A 512 6.27 3.36 -3.34
C ARG A 512 7.32 2.28 -3.62
N THR A 513 7.86 2.31 -4.83
CA THR A 513 8.97 1.43 -5.20
C THR A 513 10.28 1.80 -4.53
N PHE A 514 10.98 0.80 -4.00
CA PHE A 514 12.31 0.95 -3.39
C PHE A 514 13.39 0.32 -4.27
N LEU A 515 14.62 0.82 -4.18
CA LEU A 515 15.78 0.24 -4.87
C LEU A 515 16.11 -1.12 -4.27
N SER A 516 16.18 -2.20 -5.05
CA SER A 516 16.49 -3.55 -4.55
C SER A 516 17.85 -3.63 -3.82
N LYS A 517 18.79 -2.73 -4.17
CA LYS A 517 20.15 -2.65 -3.62
C LYS A 517 20.60 -1.20 -3.41
N PRO A 518 20.09 -0.47 -2.40
CA PRO A 518 20.34 0.97 -2.25
C PRO A 518 21.81 1.29 -1.90
N ASN A 519 22.56 0.32 -1.38
CA ASN A 519 23.98 0.48 -1.03
C ASN A 519 24.93 0.23 -2.21
N GLU A 520 24.48 -0.46 -3.28
CA GLU A 520 25.31 -0.79 -4.45
C GLU A 520 24.93 0.06 -5.67
N TYR A 521 23.64 0.21 -5.96
CA TYR A 521 23.16 0.97 -7.10
C TYR A 521 23.26 2.48 -6.84
N ARG A 522 23.94 3.23 -7.73
CA ARG A 522 24.27 4.65 -7.53
C ARG A 522 23.53 5.63 -8.45
N PHE A 523 22.96 5.14 -9.56
CA PHE A 523 22.17 5.99 -10.45
C PHE A 523 20.86 6.41 -9.77
N LYS A 524 20.35 7.59 -10.13
CA LYS A 524 19.05 8.06 -9.66
C LYS A 524 17.94 7.35 -10.44
N GLN A 525 16.79 7.11 -9.79
CA GLN A 525 15.58 6.76 -10.53
C GLN A 525 15.16 7.98 -11.37
N SER A 526 14.73 7.74 -12.60
CA SER A 526 14.17 8.79 -13.45
C SER A 526 12.82 9.28 -12.94
N PRO A 527 12.44 10.55 -13.23
CA PRO A 527 11.14 11.07 -12.83
C PRO A 527 10.02 10.37 -13.58
N LEU A 528 8.93 10.05 -12.87
CA LEU A 528 7.65 9.63 -13.49
C LEU A 528 7.13 10.71 -14.44
N LEU A 529 6.41 10.30 -15.48
CA LEU A 529 5.97 11.19 -16.57
C LEU A 529 5.26 12.46 -16.09
N ASP A 530 4.23 12.35 -15.24
CA ASP A 530 3.50 13.54 -14.74
C ASP A 530 4.37 14.45 -13.85
N THR A 531 5.40 13.89 -13.21
CA THR A 531 6.37 14.67 -12.41
C THR A 531 7.31 15.43 -13.33
N LEU A 532 7.84 14.75 -14.36
CA LEU A 532 8.66 15.38 -15.39
C LEU A 532 7.89 16.51 -16.10
N ILE A 533 6.62 16.30 -16.47
CA ILE A 533 5.78 17.33 -17.11
C ILE A 533 5.69 18.58 -16.22
N LYS A 534 5.46 18.43 -14.91
CA LYS A 534 5.42 19.55 -13.97
C LYS A 534 6.78 20.26 -13.88
N GLU A 535 7.88 19.53 -13.83
CA GLU A 535 9.24 20.09 -13.83
C GLU A 535 9.54 20.88 -15.11
N LEU A 536 9.18 20.34 -16.28
CA LEU A 536 9.36 20.99 -17.57
C LEU A 536 8.52 22.26 -17.71
N LEU A 537 7.26 22.23 -17.30
CA LEU A 537 6.39 23.42 -17.27
C LEU A 537 6.93 24.50 -16.33
N ASN A 538 7.44 24.11 -15.15
CA ASN A 538 8.11 25.03 -14.21
C ASN A 538 9.41 25.63 -14.79
N LYS A 539 10.19 24.83 -15.53
CA LYS A 539 11.36 25.28 -16.31
C LYS A 539 10.99 26.06 -17.59
N LYS A 540 9.70 26.24 -17.89
CA LYS A 540 9.16 26.91 -19.10
C LYS A 540 9.50 26.23 -20.44
N TYR A 541 9.67 24.91 -20.45
CA TYR A 541 9.78 24.13 -21.68
C TYR A 541 8.39 23.93 -22.32
N GLN A 542 8.33 24.01 -23.64
CA GLN A 542 7.17 23.63 -24.44
C GLN A 542 7.24 22.14 -24.76
N ILE A 543 6.27 21.38 -24.24
CA ILE A 543 6.12 19.94 -24.50
C ILE A 543 5.23 19.75 -25.73
N PHE A 544 5.68 18.96 -26.71
CA PHE A 544 4.90 18.66 -27.91
C PHE A 544 4.50 17.19 -28.02
N GLN A 545 5.41 16.24 -27.79
CA GLN A 545 5.17 14.80 -27.99
C GLN A 545 5.71 13.92 -26.86
N GLN A 546 4.99 12.83 -26.55
CA GLN A 546 5.43 11.71 -25.71
C GLN A 546 6.04 10.60 -26.57
N VAL A 547 7.10 9.93 -26.13
CA VAL A 547 7.75 8.85 -26.89
C VAL A 547 7.42 7.49 -26.30
N LEU A 548 6.80 6.61 -27.10
CA LEU A 548 6.39 5.25 -26.74
C LEU A 548 7.42 4.18 -27.08
N ASN A 549 7.52 3.16 -26.23
CA ASN A 549 8.21 1.90 -26.52
C ASN A 549 7.25 0.81 -27.04
N PHE A 550 7.80 -0.31 -27.51
CA PHE A 550 7.04 -1.47 -28.02
C PHE A 550 6.30 -2.28 -26.93
N GLN A 551 6.39 -1.87 -25.66
CA GLN A 551 5.55 -2.37 -24.56
C GLN A 551 4.34 -1.45 -24.29
N GLY A 552 4.22 -0.31 -24.98
CA GLY A 552 3.14 0.66 -24.79
C GLY A 552 3.38 1.66 -23.66
N LYS A 553 4.59 1.70 -23.07
CA LYS A 553 4.99 2.67 -22.05
C LYS A 553 5.70 3.87 -22.69
N VAL A 554 5.42 5.06 -22.16
CA VAL A 554 6.13 6.30 -22.45
C VAL A 554 7.50 6.25 -21.78
N ILE A 555 8.57 6.39 -22.55
CA ILE A 555 9.97 6.37 -22.08
C ILE A 555 10.62 7.75 -22.03
N GLY A 556 9.95 8.77 -22.58
CA GLY A 556 10.41 10.16 -22.49
C GLY A 556 9.50 11.13 -23.22
N ILE A 557 9.92 12.39 -23.25
CA ILE A 557 9.20 13.53 -23.82
C ILE A 557 10.10 14.26 -24.81
N LEU A 558 9.54 14.66 -25.95
CA LEU A 558 10.15 15.64 -26.83
C LEU A 558 9.70 17.04 -26.40
N ALA A 559 10.67 17.86 -26.02
CA ALA A 559 10.45 19.19 -25.45
C ALA A 559 11.38 20.24 -26.07
N LYS A 560 10.93 21.49 -26.05
CA LYS A 560 11.62 22.65 -26.60
C LYS A 560 11.83 23.72 -25.53
N ASN A 561 13.04 24.24 -25.39
CA ASN A 561 13.35 25.31 -24.44
C ASN A 561 12.90 26.70 -24.97
N GLN A 562 13.14 27.76 -24.19
CA GLN A 562 12.81 29.14 -24.61
C GLN A 562 13.68 29.66 -25.76
N ASN A 563 14.90 29.14 -25.91
CA ASN A 563 15.85 29.51 -26.97
C ASN A 563 15.56 28.82 -28.31
N GLY A 564 14.56 27.93 -28.37
CA GLY A 564 14.18 27.18 -29.55
C GLY A 564 14.95 25.86 -29.75
N LEU A 565 15.81 25.47 -28.81
CA LEU A 565 16.51 24.20 -28.78
C LEU A 565 15.52 23.07 -28.44
N GLU A 566 15.56 21.98 -29.20
CA GLU A 566 14.64 20.84 -29.09
C GLU A 566 15.42 19.55 -28.81
N GLY A 567 14.84 18.64 -28.03
CA GLY A 567 15.47 17.36 -27.73
C GLY A 567 14.60 16.43 -26.91
N PHE A 568 15.15 15.24 -26.68
CA PHE A 568 14.51 14.15 -25.94
C PHE A 568 14.94 14.16 -24.47
N ILE A 569 13.96 14.10 -23.58
CA ILE A 569 14.15 14.03 -22.13
C ILE A 569 13.54 12.71 -21.64
N PRO A 570 14.34 11.76 -21.13
CA PRO A 570 13.82 10.47 -20.71
C PRO A 570 13.04 10.59 -19.39
N CYS A 571 12.06 9.72 -19.22
CA CYS A 571 11.27 9.57 -17.99
C CYS A 571 11.29 8.11 -17.54
N PHE A 572 10.83 7.84 -16.31
CA PHE A 572 10.59 6.46 -15.90
C PHE A 572 9.48 5.86 -16.78
N PRO A 573 9.59 4.61 -17.29
CA PRO A 573 8.57 4.00 -18.13
C PRO A 573 7.16 4.13 -17.53
N SER A 574 6.32 4.96 -18.17
CA SER A 574 5.04 5.41 -17.62
C SER A 574 3.88 5.13 -18.57
N SER A 575 2.64 5.06 -18.09
CA SER A 575 1.46 5.07 -18.97
C SER A 575 1.30 6.41 -19.72
N LEU A 576 0.61 6.38 -20.86
CA LEU A 576 0.27 7.59 -21.64
C LEU A 576 -0.55 8.59 -20.81
N THR A 577 -0.05 9.81 -20.62
CA THR A 577 -0.84 10.86 -19.98
C THR A 577 -1.73 11.58 -20.99
N LEU A 578 -2.92 11.99 -20.54
CA LEU A 578 -3.87 12.84 -21.28
C LEU A 578 -4.07 14.21 -20.61
N LEU A 579 -3.28 14.52 -19.58
CA LEU A 579 -3.49 15.72 -18.77
C LEU A 579 -2.56 16.86 -19.22
N LYS A 580 -2.98 17.67 -20.21
CA LYS A 580 -2.54 19.08 -20.20
C LYS A 580 -3.17 19.79 -19.01
N ASP A 581 -2.39 20.66 -18.38
CA ASP A 581 -2.87 21.54 -17.32
C ASP A 581 -4.02 22.41 -17.86
N SER A 582 -5.16 22.44 -17.16
CA SER A 582 -6.43 22.94 -17.71
C SER A 582 -6.45 24.46 -17.97
N LYS A 583 -5.41 25.17 -17.53
CA LYS A 583 -5.18 26.60 -17.80
C LYS A 583 -4.57 26.88 -19.18
N ASN A 584 -4.04 25.86 -19.86
CA ASN A 584 -3.30 25.98 -21.13
C ASN A 584 -3.97 25.20 -22.28
N CYS A 585 -5.27 24.92 -22.20
CA CYS A 585 -6.04 24.37 -23.32
C CYS A 585 -6.73 25.50 -24.10
N ASP A 586 -6.59 25.52 -25.42
CA ASP A 586 -7.39 26.41 -26.27
C ASP A 586 -8.88 26.04 -26.20
N ASP A 587 -9.74 27.03 -25.90
CA ASP A 587 -11.21 26.90 -25.80
C ASP A 587 -11.88 26.30 -27.06
N LEU A 588 -11.18 26.29 -28.20
CA LEU A 588 -11.66 25.77 -29.47
C LEU A 588 -11.52 24.25 -29.62
N SER A 589 -10.65 23.58 -28.84
CA SER A 589 -10.44 22.13 -28.94
C SER A 589 -10.85 21.41 -27.65
N LYS A 590 -11.91 20.59 -27.73
CA LYS A 590 -12.44 19.82 -26.58
C LYS A 590 -11.54 18.63 -26.14
N SER A 591 -10.23 18.70 -26.38
CA SER A 591 -9.29 17.61 -26.14
C SER A 591 -7.94 18.14 -25.63
N CYS A 592 -7.75 18.11 -24.30
CA CYS A 592 -6.60 18.65 -23.56
C CYS A 592 -5.39 17.70 -23.53
N ASP A 593 -5.02 17.08 -24.64
CA ASP A 593 -4.05 15.97 -24.64
C ASP A 593 -2.70 16.36 -25.24
N TYR A 594 -1.64 15.67 -24.80
CA TYR A 594 -0.35 15.68 -25.48
C TYR A 594 -0.35 14.69 -26.65
N ASP A 595 0.43 14.99 -27.69
CA ASP A 595 0.63 14.08 -28.80
C ASP A 595 1.62 12.96 -28.43
N PHE A 596 1.73 11.91 -29.25
CA PHE A 596 2.69 10.82 -29.02
C PHE A 596 3.24 10.26 -30.34
N VAL A 597 4.46 9.71 -30.27
CA VAL A 597 5.23 9.08 -31.35
C VAL A 597 5.94 7.84 -30.79
N TYR A 598 6.45 6.95 -31.65
CA TYR A 598 7.23 5.79 -31.23
C TYR A 598 8.74 6.06 -31.25
N MET A 599 9.50 5.25 -30.49
CA MET A 599 10.97 5.37 -30.40
C MET A 599 11.73 5.11 -31.71
N ASN A 600 11.10 4.45 -32.69
CA ASN A 600 11.67 4.14 -34.00
C ASN A 600 11.29 5.16 -35.09
N ASP A 601 10.47 6.15 -34.76
CA ASP A 601 10.19 7.26 -35.66
C ASP A 601 11.39 8.21 -35.72
N ASN A 602 11.39 9.16 -36.66
CA ASN A 602 12.52 10.07 -36.87
C ASN A 602 12.55 11.20 -35.80
N ILE A 603 12.72 10.80 -34.54
CA ILE A 603 12.71 11.66 -33.35
C ILE A 603 14.11 12.07 -32.89
N TRP A 604 15.11 11.23 -33.19
CA TRP A 604 16.50 11.40 -32.79
C TRP A 604 17.15 12.55 -33.56
N LYS A 605 18.15 13.20 -32.96
CA LYS A 605 18.81 14.38 -33.53
C LYS A 605 20.31 14.10 -33.74
N PRO A 606 21.00 14.84 -34.63
CA PRO A 606 22.44 14.75 -34.80
C PRO A 606 23.18 15.02 -33.48
N TYR A 607 24.40 14.48 -33.37
CA TYR A 607 25.22 14.53 -32.15
C TYR A 607 25.29 15.91 -31.50
N ASP A 608 25.65 16.94 -32.26
CA ASP A 608 25.89 18.30 -31.71
C ASP A 608 24.64 18.90 -31.07
N LYS A 609 23.49 18.74 -31.72
CA LYS A 609 22.19 19.23 -31.19
C LYS A 609 21.76 18.46 -29.94
N THR A 610 21.94 17.15 -29.95
CA THR A 610 21.66 16.29 -28.79
C THR A 610 22.56 16.67 -27.62
N LEU A 611 23.85 16.91 -27.88
CA LEU A 611 24.81 17.31 -26.86
C LEU A 611 24.47 18.68 -26.25
N GLU A 612 24.21 19.69 -27.09
CA GLU A 612 23.85 21.04 -26.64
C GLU A 612 22.61 21.01 -25.72
N PHE A 613 21.59 20.25 -26.12
CA PHE A 613 20.35 20.09 -25.35
C PHE A 613 20.56 19.38 -24.02
N LEU A 614 21.36 18.31 -23.99
CA LEU A 614 21.67 17.60 -22.75
C LEU A 614 22.53 18.46 -21.81
N LYS A 615 23.47 19.25 -22.34
CA LYS A 615 24.26 20.20 -21.53
C LYS A 615 23.38 21.25 -20.86
N GLU A 616 22.43 21.83 -21.58
CA GLU A 616 21.46 22.77 -21.01
C GLU A 616 20.58 22.09 -19.94
N TYR A 617 19.87 21.01 -20.31
CA TYR A 617 18.84 20.41 -19.47
C TYR A 617 19.38 19.90 -18.12
N TYR A 618 20.57 19.27 -18.14
CA TYR A 618 21.25 18.78 -16.94
C TYR A 618 22.11 19.83 -16.22
N ASN A 619 22.26 21.05 -16.76
CA ASN A 619 23.20 22.07 -16.29
C ASN A 619 24.63 21.49 -16.16
N TYR A 620 25.11 20.90 -17.26
CA TYR A 620 26.38 20.18 -17.30
C TYR A 620 27.55 21.09 -16.93
N LEU A 621 28.45 20.59 -16.09
CA LEU A 621 29.71 21.26 -15.76
C LEU A 621 30.86 20.52 -16.43
N GLU A 622 31.74 21.27 -17.11
CA GLU A 622 32.96 20.69 -17.65
C GLU A 622 33.88 20.24 -16.50
N PRO A 623 34.37 18.99 -16.50
CA PRO A 623 35.16 18.44 -15.41
C PRO A 623 36.66 18.75 -15.54
N ASP A 624 37.30 19.16 -14.44
CA ASP A 624 38.77 19.33 -14.38
C ASP A 624 39.55 18.01 -14.60
N ASP A 625 38.94 16.86 -14.30
CA ASP A 625 39.53 15.53 -14.46
C ASP A 625 38.47 14.49 -14.87
N ILE A 626 38.42 14.20 -16.17
CA ILE A 626 37.50 13.23 -16.79
C ILE A 626 37.57 11.83 -16.12
N LYS A 627 38.71 11.44 -15.53
CA LYS A 627 38.85 10.12 -14.89
C LYS A 627 38.05 10.02 -13.59
N LYS A 628 37.83 11.15 -12.90
CA LYS A 628 37.06 11.22 -11.64
C LYS A 628 35.55 11.36 -11.86
N VAL A 629 35.11 11.74 -13.06
CA VAL A 629 33.69 11.89 -13.42
C VAL A 629 32.97 10.55 -13.28
N ASN A 630 31.76 10.57 -12.71
CA ASN A 630 30.90 9.41 -12.64
C ASN A 630 29.58 9.70 -13.31
N CYS A 631 29.12 8.77 -14.15
CA CYS A 631 27.93 8.95 -15.00
C CYS A 631 26.63 9.09 -14.20
N PHE A 632 26.62 8.68 -12.92
CA PHE A 632 25.48 8.80 -12.00
C PHE A 632 25.39 10.14 -11.26
N ASP A 633 26.39 11.02 -11.37
CA ASP A 633 26.36 12.34 -10.74
C ASP A 633 25.31 13.24 -11.44
N PRO A 634 24.46 13.97 -10.70
CA PRO A 634 23.39 14.77 -11.28
C PRO A 634 23.82 15.83 -12.30
N LYS A 635 25.08 16.26 -12.33
CA LYS A 635 25.59 17.28 -13.28
C LYS A 635 26.36 16.69 -14.48
N TYR A 636 26.40 15.37 -14.62
CA TYR A 636 27.15 14.69 -15.67
C TYR A 636 26.31 13.64 -16.40
N PHE A 637 26.72 13.35 -17.63
CA PHE A 637 26.29 12.22 -18.44
C PHE A 637 27.51 11.68 -19.19
N CYS A 638 27.41 10.47 -19.72
CA CYS A 638 28.52 9.78 -20.39
C CYS A 638 28.17 9.45 -21.84
N ARG A 639 29.18 9.37 -22.70
CA ARG A 639 29.05 9.01 -24.11
C ARG A 639 29.15 7.49 -24.28
N VAL A 640 28.30 6.89 -25.10
CA VAL A 640 28.32 5.44 -25.39
C VAL A 640 28.98 5.20 -26.74
N VAL A 641 29.87 4.21 -26.80
CA VAL A 641 30.62 3.83 -27.99
C VAL A 641 30.55 2.32 -28.23
N GLU A 642 30.23 1.94 -29.46
CA GLU A 642 30.25 0.57 -30.00
C GLU A 642 31.16 0.58 -31.25
N ASP A 643 32.10 -0.35 -31.37
CA ASP A 643 33.01 -0.48 -32.53
C ASP A 643 33.65 0.84 -33.03
N GLU A 644 34.14 1.66 -32.08
CA GLU A 644 34.73 3.00 -32.31
C GLU A 644 33.77 4.07 -32.86
N LEU A 645 32.47 3.76 -32.97
CA LEU A 645 31.38 4.66 -33.30
C LEU A 645 30.63 5.10 -32.04
N ILE A 646 30.36 6.39 -31.91
CA ILE A 646 29.49 6.97 -30.90
C ILE A 646 28.04 6.68 -31.30
N THR A 647 27.29 6.00 -30.44
CA THR A 647 25.88 5.63 -30.68
C THR A 647 24.89 6.48 -29.88
N GLY A 648 25.35 7.14 -28.81
CA GLY A 648 24.50 8.04 -28.01
C GLY A 648 25.09 8.42 -26.66
N PHE A 649 24.21 8.80 -25.72
CA PHE A 649 24.55 9.22 -24.37
C PHE A 649 23.82 8.41 -23.30
N LEU A 650 24.51 8.09 -22.20
CA LEU A 650 23.96 7.50 -20.98
C LEU A 650 23.80 8.58 -19.89
N THR A 651 22.58 8.77 -19.41
CA THR A 651 22.24 9.78 -18.39
C THR A 651 22.60 9.37 -16.97
N ASN A 652 22.54 10.35 -16.06
CA ASN A 652 22.56 10.17 -14.59
C ASN A 652 21.41 9.31 -14.01
N THR A 653 20.42 8.97 -14.83
CA THR A 653 19.32 8.05 -14.51
C THR A 653 19.49 6.65 -15.11
N ASN A 654 20.66 6.34 -15.69
CA ASN A 654 20.95 5.09 -16.41
C ASN A 654 20.01 4.87 -17.61
N GLN A 655 19.72 5.93 -18.36
CA GLN A 655 18.86 5.87 -19.55
C GLN A 655 19.68 6.25 -20.78
N PHE A 656 19.51 5.48 -21.86
CA PHE A 656 20.21 5.70 -23.12
C PHE A 656 19.44 6.68 -24.01
N ILE A 657 20.15 7.62 -24.62
CA ILE A 657 19.64 8.60 -25.57
C ILE A 657 20.45 8.44 -26.86
N PRO A 658 19.88 7.77 -27.89
CA PRO A 658 20.49 7.65 -29.20
C PRO A 658 20.73 9.00 -29.89
N ILE A 659 21.68 9.01 -30.81
CA ILE A 659 21.81 10.04 -31.85
C ILE A 659 21.27 9.53 -33.18
N GLN A 660 20.94 10.43 -34.10
CA GLN A 660 20.33 10.10 -35.40
C GLN A 660 21.22 9.17 -36.25
N ASP A 661 22.52 9.47 -36.33
CA ASP A 661 23.50 8.75 -37.15
C ASP A 661 24.76 8.51 -36.30
N PRO A 662 25.28 7.27 -36.18
CA PRO A 662 26.52 7.00 -35.44
C PRO A 662 27.73 7.69 -36.05
N ILE A 663 28.61 8.25 -35.21
CA ILE A 663 29.79 9.02 -35.66
C ILE A 663 31.11 8.48 -35.10
N PRO A 664 32.21 8.44 -35.88
CA PRO A 664 33.51 7.99 -35.37
C PRO A 664 34.01 8.83 -34.19
N VAL A 665 34.51 8.17 -33.13
CA VAL A 665 35.09 8.84 -31.95
C VAL A 665 36.22 9.80 -32.32
N SER A 666 36.97 9.51 -33.38
CA SER A 666 38.05 10.36 -33.91
C SER A 666 37.61 11.75 -34.36
N ASN A 667 36.32 11.93 -34.68
CA ASN A 667 35.81 13.13 -35.33
C ASN A 667 35.27 14.16 -34.33
N VAL A 668 35.30 13.87 -33.03
CA VAL A 668 34.63 14.67 -31.99
C VAL A 668 35.61 15.12 -30.91
N PRO A 669 36.06 16.40 -30.93
CA PRO A 669 36.95 16.96 -29.92
C PRO A 669 36.17 17.46 -28.69
N ASP A 670 35.59 16.53 -27.92
CA ASP A 670 34.92 16.82 -26.64
C ASP A 670 35.58 16.12 -25.43
N ASN A 671 35.25 16.58 -24.23
CA ASN A 671 35.78 16.09 -22.95
C ASN A 671 34.80 15.18 -22.18
N ILE A 672 33.89 14.47 -22.87
CA ILE A 672 32.85 13.65 -22.24
C ILE A 672 33.39 12.25 -21.93
N LYS A 673 33.16 11.79 -20.70
CA LYS A 673 33.54 10.43 -20.28
C LYS A 673 32.84 9.39 -21.15
N THR A 674 33.64 8.53 -21.79
CA THR A 674 33.17 7.47 -22.69
C THR A 674 33.01 6.13 -21.95
N ILE A 675 31.97 5.38 -22.31
CA ILE A 675 31.71 3.99 -21.92
C ILE A 675 31.61 3.16 -23.20
N THR A 676 32.28 2.01 -23.24
CA THR A 676 32.10 1.01 -24.31
C THR A 676 30.91 0.12 -23.99
N ASN A 677 29.89 0.10 -24.85
CA ASN A 677 28.70 -0.74 -24.69
C ASN A 677 27.96 -0.87 -26.02
N ASN A 678 27.22 -1.96 -26.22
CA ASN A 678 26.45 -2.19 -27.44
C ASN A 678 25.24 -1.24 -27.56
N ASP A 679 24.72 -1.05 -28.77
CA ASP A 679 23.45 -0.33 -29.02
C ASP A 679 22.27 -1.03 -28.32
N MET A 680 21.87 -0.43 -27.19
CA MET A 680 20.78 -0.91 -26.35
C MET A 680 19.42 -0.81 -27.07
N LEU A 681 19.22 0.17 -27.96
CA LEU A 681 17.93 0.34 -28.65
C LEU A 681 17.75 -0.73 -29.74
N VAL A 682 18.80 -1.04 -30.51
CA VAL A 682 18.75 -2.14 -31.49
C VAL A 682 18.54 -3.50 -30.79
N ALA A 683 19.18 -3.72 -29.64
CA ALA A 683 18.97 -4.92 -28.83
C ALA A 683 17.53 -5.03 -28.30
N ASP A 684 16.97 -3.95 -27.74
CA ASP A 684 15.60 -3.90 -27.22
C ASP A 684 14.56 -4.11 -28.32
N ILE A 685 14.69 -3.45 -29.47
CA ILE A 685 13.77 -3.63 -30.61
C ILE A 685 13.75 -5.09 -31.04
N ASN A 686 14.93 -5.70 -31.24
CA ASN A 686 15.00 -7.10 -31.67
C ASN A 686 14.40 -8.05 -30.62
N THR A 687 14.66 -7.82 -29.33
CA THR A 687 14.17 -8.68 -28.24
C THR A 687 12.67 -8.53 -28.00
N LEU A 688 12.10 -7.33 -28.19
CA LEU A 688 10.68 -7.05 -27.92
C LEU A 688 9.74 -7.30 -29.11
N THR A 689 10.26 -7.34 -30.34
CA THR A 689 9.45 -7.50 -31.57
C THR A 689 9.68 -8.82 -32.30
N LYS A 690 10.79 -9.53 -32.09
CA LYS A 690 11.12 -10.74 -32.86
C LYS A 690 11.16 -11.99 -31.97
N ASN A 691 10.16 -12.86 -32.11
CA ASN A 691 10.17 -14.22 -31.55
C ASN A 691 11.11 -15.19 -32.32
N ASN A 692 11.93 -14.67 -33.24
CA ASN A 692 12.82 -15.48 -34.07
C ASN A 692 14.10 -15.85 -33.32
N VAL A 693 14.51 -17.11 -33.41
CA VAL A 693 15.79 -17.57 -32.85
C VAL A 693 16.94 -16.83 -33.52
N ASP A 694 17.73 -16.13 -32.71
CA ASP A 694 18.99 -15.48 -33.08
C ASP A 694 19.95 -16.49 -33.74
N LYS A 695 20.05 -16.39 -35.07
CA LYS A 695 20.80 -17.33 -35.91
C LYS A 695 22.31 -17.16 -35.74
N ASP A 696 22.78 -15.94 -35.52
CA ASP A 696 24.21 -15.64 -35.43
C ASP A 696 24.77 -16.14 -34.10
N ARG A 697 24.04 -15.94 -32.99
CA ARG A 697 24.39 -16.55 -31.70
C ARG A 697 24.27 -18.06 -31.72
N VAL A 698 23.25 -18.64 -32.35
CA VAL A 698 23.12 -20.10 -32.46
C VAL A 698 24.27 -20.68 -33.29
N ASP A 699 24.62 -20.06 -34.41
CA ASP A 699 25.73 -20.50 -35.26
C ASP A 699 27.09 -20.30 -34.58
N PHE A 700 27.30 -19.21 -33.84
CA PHE A 700 28.51 -18.98 -33.05
C PHE A 700 28.65 -19.99 -31.90
N ILE A 701 27.56 -20.29 -31.19
CA ILE A 701 27.50 -21.36 -30.17
C ILE A 701 27.79 -22.73 -30.81
N LYS A 702 27.24 -23.01 -32.00
CA LYS A 702 27.54 -24.22 -32.78
C LYS A 702 29.02 -24.29 -33.14
N ARG A 703 29.63 -23.22 -33.64
CA ARG A 703 31.07 -23.15 -33.96
C ARG A 703 31.93 -23.46 -32.72
N ILE A 704 31.61 -22.88 -31.55
CA ILE A 704 32.31 -23.17 -30.28
C ILE A 704 32.16 -24.63 -29.85
N GLN A 705 30.95 -25.21 -29.94
CA GLN A 705 30.69 -26.60 -29.57
C GLN A 705 31.39 -27.59 -30.52
N LEU A 706 31.31 -27.36 -31.83
CA LEU A 706 32.00 -28.15 -32.84
C LEU A 706 33.51 -28.14 -32.62
N GLU A 707 34.12 -26.96 -32.43
CA GLU A 707 35.56 -26.81 -32.21
C GLU A 707 36.04 -27.52 -30.92
N THR A 708 35.23 -27.43 -29.85
CA THR A 708 35.48 -28.18 -28.61
C THR A 708 35.40 -29.71 -28.84
N ASN A 709 34.44 -30.16 -29.64
CA ASN A 709 34.25 -31.58 -29.94
C ASN A 709 35.35 -32.12 -30.88
N TYR A 710 35.80 -31.36 -31.87
CA TYR A 710 36.90 -31.76 -32.77
C TYR A 710 38.20 -31.99 -31.99
N PHE A 711 38.58 -31.10 -31.08
CA PHE A 711 39.75 -31.34 -30.23
C PHE A 711 39.57 -32.56 -29.30
N ASN A 712 38.36 -32.77 -28.76
CA ASN A 712 38.06 -33.96 -27.96
C ASN A 712 38.17 -35.27 -28.78
N VAL A 713 37.68 -35.29 -30.02
CA VAL A 713 37.79 -36.44 -30.94
C VAL A 713 39.25 -36.66 -31.32
N PHE A 714 40.00 -35.62 -31.70
CA PHE A 714 41.45 -35.68 -31.94
C PHE A 714 42.21 -36.33 -30.78
N ARG A 715 41.98 -35.85 -29.55
CA ARG A 715 42.58 -36.41 -28.32
C ARG A 715 42.20 -37.88 -28.09
N ASN A 716 40.95 -38.25 -28.38
CA ASN A 716 40.48 -39.63 -28.24
C ASN A 716 41.08 -40.56 -29.31
N THR A 717 41.21 -40.10 -30.56
CA THR A 717 41.91 -40.84 -31.63
C THR A 717 43.37 -41.10 -31.23
N ILE A 718 44.08 -40.10 -30.72
CA ILE A 718 45.44 -40.26 -30.19
C ILE A 718 45.49 -41.29 -29.06
N ARG A 719 44.50 -41.30 -28.15
CA ARG A 719 44.40 -42.31 -27.09
C ARG A 719 44.19 -43.72 -27.65
N ILE A 720 43.43 -43.89 -28.72
CA ILE A 720 43.26 -45.18 -29.41
C ILE A 720 44.60 -45.60 -30.03
N LEU A 721 45.24 -44.72 -30.80
CA LEU A 721 46.53 -44.99 -31.46
C LEU A 721 47.63 -45.36 -30.47
N PHE A 722 47.70 -44.71 -29.31
CA PHE A 722 48.63 -45.10 -28.22
C PHE A 722 48.33 -46.48 -27.62
N ASN A 723 47.09 -46.95 -27.63
CA ASN A 723 46.71 -48.26 -27.08
C ASN A 723 46.70 -49.38 -28.13
N ASP A 724 46.87 -49.07 -29.41
CA ASP A 724 47.20 -50.07 -30.42
C ASP A 724 48.61 -50.65 -30.18
N TYR A 725 48.74 -51.96 -30.32
CA TYR A 725 49.97 -52.70 -30.13
C TYR A 725 51.03 -52.33 -31.19
N SER A 726 50.59 -51.99 -32.40
CA SER A 726 51.42 -51.52 -33.53
C SER A 726 52.31 -50.33 -33.14
N ASN A 727 51.79 -49.42 -32.30
CA ASN A 727 52.44 -48.18 -31.90
C ASN A 727 53.17 -48.28 -30.54
N SER A 728 53.33 -49.49 -29.99
CA SER A 728 53.85 -49.69 -28.63
C SER A 728 55.28 -49.16 -28.42
N GLU A 729 56.12 -49.13 -29.45
CA GLU A 729 57.46 -48.50 -29.39
C GLU A 729 57.39 -46.97 -29.39
N LEU A 730 56.60 -46.38 -30.30
CA LEU A 730 56.37 -44.93 -30.37
C LEU A 730 55.79 -44.41 -29.05
N ARG A 731 54.85 -45.15 -28.45
CA ARG A 731 54.32 -44.87 -27.11
C ARG A 731 55.40 -44.80 -26.04
N LYS A 732 56.30 -45.79 -25.98
CA LYS A 732 57.40 -45.80 -25.01
C LYS A 732 58.32 -44.58 -25.21
N LYS A 733 58.74 -44.30 -26.44
CA LYS A 733 59.57 -43.13 -26.79
C LYS A 733 58.92 -41.82 -26.33
N ILE A 734 57.64 -41.62 -26.63
CA ILE A 734 56.89 -40.42 -26.24
C ILE A 734 56.73 -40.34 -24.71
N GLN A 735 56.40 -41.45 -24.04
CA GLN A 735 56.25 -41.49 -22.59
C GLN A 735 57.58 -41.20 -21.86
N GLU A 736 58.70 -41.74 -22.34
CA GLU A 736 60.03 -41.47 -21.81
C GLU A 736 60.43 -40.01 -22.00
N GLU A 737 60.30 -39.46 -23.21
CA GLU A 737 60.63 -38.06 -23.48
C GLU A 737 59.73 -37.11 -22.65
N ALA A 738 58.43 -37.40 -22.54
CA ALA A 738 57.47 -36.66 -21.71
C ALA A 738 57.73 -36.77 -20.19
N LEU A 739 58.48 -37.78 -19.73
CA LEU A 739 58.83 -37.97 -18.31
C LEU A 739 60.24 -37.48 -17.93
N LYS A 740 61.14 -37.22 -18.89
CA LYS A 740 62.47 -36.64 -18.60
C LYS A 740 62.36 -35.33 -17.83
N THR A 741 63.05 -35.25 -16.70
CA THR A 741 63.11 -34.08 -15.79
C THR A 741 64.33 -33.20 -16.02
N SER A 742 65.33 -33.69 -16.78
CA SER A 742 66.63 -33.06 -17.01
C SER A 742 66.74 -32.21 -18.28
N ILE A 743 65.63 -31.96 -18.98
CA ILE A 743 65.60 -31.25 -20.28
C ILE A 743 64.71 -30.01 -20.19
N LEU A 744 65.14 -28.92 -20.83
CA LEU A 744 64.39 -27.67 -20.96
C LEU A 744 63.03 -27.89 -21.66
N TYR A 745 62.00 -27.18 -21.19
CA TYR A 745 60.62 -27.36 -21.64
C TYR A 745 60.46 -27.34 -23.18
N ASN A 746 61.01 -26.32 -23.84
CA ASN A 746 60.83 -26.14 -25.29
C ASN A 746 61.44 -27.31 -26.09
N LYS A 747 62.67 -27.72 -25.79
CA LYS A 747 63.32 -28.88 -26.46
C LYS A 747 62.54 -30.19 -26.27
N LYS A 748 61.85 -30.32 -25.13
CA LYS A 748 60.98 -31.45 -24.82
C LYS A 748 59.62 -31.34 -25.54
N PHE A 749 59.09 -30.13 -25.66
CA PHE A 749 57.88 -29.83 -26.41
C PHE A 749 58.06 -30.14 -27.91
N ASP A 750 59.10 -29.58 -28.54
CA ASP A 750 59.37 -29.79 -29.97
C ASP A 750 59.50 -31.29 -30.30
N LYS A 751 60.29 -32.01 -29.51
CA LYS A 751 60.53 -33.44 -29.72
C LYS A 751 59.33 -34.36 -29.41
N VAL A 752 58.50 -34.01 -28.42
CA VAL A 752 57.23 -34.73 -28.18
C VAL A 752 56.22 -34.41 -29.29
N LYS A 753 56.20 -33.17 -29.82
CA LYS A 753 55.35 -32.77 -30.95
C LYS A 753 55.71 -33.53 -32.22
N GLU A 754 57.00 -33.65 -32.55
CA GLU A 754 57.51 -34.45 -33.68
C GLU A 754 57.04 -35.91 -33.60
N LEU A 755 57.29 -36.58 -32.47
CA LEU A 755 56.89 -37.97 -32.26
C LEU A 755 55.36 -38.16 -32.28
N LEU A 756 54.60 -37.17 -31.79
CA LEU A 756 53.14 -37.21 -31.80
C LEU A 756 52.57 -36.94 -33.21
N TYR A 757 53.28 -36.19 -34.06
CA TYR A 757 52.96 -36.08 -35.48
C TYR A 757 53.24 -37.40 -36.22
N GLU A 758 54.38 -38.05 -35.96
CA GLU A 758 54.70 -39.38 -36.54
C GLU A 758 53.65 -40.44 -36.23
N LEU A 759 53.09 -40.43 -35.01
CA LEU A 759 52.04 -41.35 -34.56
C LEU A 759 50.69 -41.15 -35.26
N VAL A 760 50.40 -39.95 -35.76
CA VAL A 760 49.03 -39.49 -36.08
C VAL A 760 48.82 -39.18 -37.57
N LYS A 761 49.89 -38.83 -38.30
CA LYS A 761 49.86 -38.40 -39.71
C LYS A 761 49.18 -39.36 -40.71
N GLU A 762 49.05 -40.65 -40.39
CA GLU A 762 48.37 -41.65 -41.23
C GLU A 762 46.87 -41.82 -40.91
N ASN A 763 46.35 -41.12 -39.91
CA ASN A 763 45.00 -41.34 -39.37
C ASN A 763 44.16 -40.06 -39.25
N ILE A 764 44.77 -38.87 -39.36
CA ILE A 764 44.07 -37.59 -39.24
C ILE A 764 44.51 -36.66 -40.39
N VAL A 765 43.55 -36.06 -41.07
CA VAL A 765 43.73 -35.11 -42.17
C VAL A 765 43.06 -33.79 -41.81
N PHE A 766 43.81 -32.68 -41.91
CA PHE A 766 43.26 -31.32 -41.73
C PHE A 766 42.90 -30.75 -43.10
N ALA A 767 41.62 -30.41 -43.31
CA ALA A 767 41.09 -29.94 -44.58
C ALA A 767 40.54 -28.51 -44.48
N SER A 768 40.75 -27.69 -45.52
CA SER A 768 40.14 -26.36 -45.67
C SER A 768 38.77 -26.42 -46.33
N GLU A 769 37.98 -25.33 -46.27
CA GLU A 769 36.70 -25.24 -46.98
C GLU A 769 36.86 -25.47 -48.49
N SER A 770 37.94 -24.94 -49.07
CA SER A 770 38.34 -25.16 -50.47
C SER A 770 38.65 -26.61 -50.85
N GLN A 771 38.78 -27.51 -49.87
CA GLN A 771 38.96 -28.96 -50.05
C GLN A 771 37.66 -29.74 -49.83
N GLY A 772 36.52 -29.06 -49.73
CA GLY A 772 35.18 -29.66 -49.64
C GLY A 772 34.70 -29.93 -48.21
N TYR A 773 35.30 -29.29 -47.21
CA TYR A 773 34.84 -29.35 -45.82
C TYR A 773 33.76 -28.30 -45.55
N ASN A 774 32.58 -28.71 -45.09
CA ASN A 774 31.50 -27.82 -44.65
C ASN A 774 31.07 -28.16 -43.23
N TYR A 775 31.21 -27.22 -42.29
CA TYR A 775 30.80 -27.42 -40.89
C TYR A 775 29.28 -27.35 -40.68
N GLN A 776 28.52 -26.75 -41.61
CA GLN A 776 27.07 -26.59 -41.45
C GLN A 776 26.34 -27.93 -41.50
N ASP A 777 26.80 -28.86 -42.35
CA ASP A 777 26.26 -30.21 -42.54
C ASP A 777 26.55 -31.17 -41.35
N ILE A 778 27.38 -30.76 -40.38
CA ILE A 778 27.83 -31.60 -39.26
C ILE A 778 26.89 -31.43 -38.05
N ASN A 779 26.43 -32.56 -37.50
CA ASN A 779 25.61 -32.60 -36.29
C ASN A 779 26.52 -32.75 -35.05
N GLU A 780 26.52 -31.71 -34.19
CA GLU A 780 27.29 -31.61 -32.95
C GLU A 780 27.17 -32.83 -32.02
N ASN A 781 25.99 -33.46 -31.98
CA ASN A 781 25.70 -34.58 -31.07
C ASN A 781 26.14 -35.95 -31.62
N ASN A 782 26.58 -36.04 -32.88
CA ASN A 782 26.97 -37.29 -33.55
C ASN A 782 28.49 -37.44 -33.76
N LEU A 783 29.30 -36.55 -33.17
CA LEU A 783 30.77 -36.53 -33.30
C LEU A 783 31.45 -37.66 -32.51
N ASN A 784 31.39 -38.87 -33.06
CA ASN A 784 32.03 -40.06 -32.52
C ASN A 784 33.47 -40.24 -33.01
N THR A 785 34.31 -40.93 -32.22
CA THR A 785 35.66 -41.30 -32.64
C THR A 785 35.61 -42.35 -33.76
N CYS A 786 36.37 -42.10 -34.84
CA CYS A 786 36.33 -42.93 -36.04
C CYS A 786 36.70 -44.39 -35.76
N SER A 787 35.82 -45.30 -36.19
CA SER A 787 36.00 -46.75 -36.09
C SER A 787 35.47 -47.42 -37.36
N LYS A 788 35.88 -48.65 -37.66
CA LYS A 788 35.53 -49.33 -38.93
C LYS A 788 34.02 -49.32 -39.22
N LYS A 789 33.19 -49.65 -38.23
CA LYS A 789 31.71 -49.60 -38.31
C LYS A 789 31.14 -48.21 -38.62
N VAL A 790 31.82 -47.13 -38.19
CA VAL A 790 31.38 -45.75 -38.43
C VAL A 790 31.79 -45.29 -39.83
N CYS A 791 32.99 -45.64 -40.31
CA CYS A 791 33.42 -45.36 -41.69
C CYS A 791 32.62 -46.14 -42.76
N GLU A 792 31.98 -47.26 -42.40
CA GLU A 792 31.12 -48.04 -43.29
C GLU A 792 29.72 -47.39 -43.48
N GLN A 793 29.26 -46.58 -42.53
CA GLN A 793 27.98 -45.87 -42.61
C GLN A 793 28.14 -44.54 -43.35
N LYS A 794 27.68 -44.48 -44.61
CA LYS A 794 27.64 -43.25 -45.42
C LYS A 794 26.56 -42.26 -44.93
N THR A 795 26.79 -41.63 -43.78
CA THR A 795 26.00 -40.50 -43.29
C THR A 795 26.54 -39.18 -43.84
N LYS A 796 25.66 -38.30 -44.33
CA LYS A 796 26.02 -36.89 -44.58
C LYS A 796 26.49 -36.25 -43.26
N GLY A 797 27.53 -35.44 -43.31
CA GLY A 797 28.10 -34.78 -42.13
C GLY A 797 29.02 -35.65 -41.26
N SER A 798 29.46 -36.83 -41.73
CA SER A 798 30.47 -37.64 -41.02
C SER A 798 31.87 -37.06 -41.19
N ILE A 799 32.58 -36.88 -40.07
CA ILE A 799 34.00 -36.52 -40.00
C ILE A 799 34.95 -37.69 -40.30
N CYS A 800 34.44 -38.90 -40.57
CA CYS A 800 35.25 -40.09 -40.79
C CYS A 800 35.18 -40.53 -42.26
N ARG A 801 36.35 -40.70 -42.91
CA ARG A 801 36.48 -41.10 -44.31
C ARG A 801 37.23 -42.43 -44.42
N MET A 802 36.81 -43.31 -45.33
CA MET A 802 37.55 -44.54 -45.63
C MET A 802 38.50 -44.30 -46.81
N THR A 803 39.79 -44.58 -46.60
CA THR A 803 40.85 -44.44 -47.61
C THR A 803 41.82 -45.62 -47.46
N ASN A 804 42.03 -46.40 -48.52
CA ASN A 804 42.94 -47.57 -48.52
C ASN A 804 42.76 -48.55 -47.34
N GLU A 805 41.53 -48.99 -47.08
CA GLU A 805 41.13 -49.87 -45.94
C GLU A 805 41.38 -49.31 -44.52
N LYS A 806 41.91 -48.09 -44.40
CA LYS A 806 42.04 -47.33 -43.16
C LYS A 806 40.92 -46.30 -43.04
N CYS A 807 40.50 -46.05 -41.80
CA CYS A 807 39.47 -45.08 -41.44
C CYS A 807 40.17 -43.82 -40.90
N GLU A 808 40.14 -42.75 -41.69
CA GLU A 808 40.78 -41.46 -41.44
C GLU A 808 39.78 -40.48 -40.82
N LEU A 809 40.25 -39.64 -39.91
CA LEU A 809 39.51 -38.54 -39.30
C LEU A 809 39.81 -37.23 -40.05
N VAL A 810 38.78 -36.58 -40.58
CA VAL A 810 38.87 -35.28 -41.24
C VAL A 810 38.51 -34.18 -40.25
N LEU A 811 39.38 -33.19 -40.07
CA LEU A 811 39.21 -32.05 -39.18
C LEU A 811 39.34 -30.73 -39.96
N PRO A 812 38.73 -29.62 -39.50
CA PRO A 812 38.92 -28.32 -40.13
C PRO A 812 40.35 -27.83 -39.91
N LYS A 813 41.01 -27.37 -40.98
CA LYS A 813 42.33 -26.75 -40.91
C LYS A 813 42.31 -25.36 -40.27
N GLU A 814 41.25 -24.60 -40.51
CA GLU A 814 41.04 -23.28 -39.90
C GLU A 814 40.09 -23.42 -38.71
N ASN A 815 40.46 -22.82 -37.58
CA ASN A 815 39.67 -22.84 -36.36
C ASN A 815 38.34 -22.10 -36.53
N LEU A 816 37.21 -22.76 -36.23
CA LEU A 816 35.88 -22.19 -36.49
C LEU A 816 35.54 -20.94 -35.68
N VAL A 817 36.33 -20.61 -34.64
CA VAL A 817 36.08 -19.47 -33.74
C VAL A 817 37.09 -18.34 -33.96
N ASN A 818 38.38 -18.65 -34.16
CA ASN A 818 39.46 -17.65 -34.20
C ASN A 818 40.31 -17.67 -35.48
N GLY A 819 39.99 -18.51 -36.47
CA GLY A 819 40.70 -18.57 -37.75
C GLY A 819 42.16 -19.05 -37.69
N THR A 820 42.66 -19.50 -36.54
CA THR A 820 44.05 -20.00 -36.44
C THR A 820 44.19 -21.40 -37.05
N ASP A 821 45.41 -21.79 -37.42
CA ASP A 821 45.71 -23.12 -37.96
C ASP A 821 45.52 -24.20 -36.86
N ASN A 822 44.48 -25.00 -37.02
CA ASN A 822 44.08 -26.05 -36.09
C ASN A 822 45.08 -27.22 -36.06
N GLU A 823 45.83 -27.48 -37.14
CA GLU A 823 46.88 -28.49 -37.14
C GLU A 823 47.98 -28.07 -36.15
N LEU A 824 48.51 -26.85 -36.32
CA LEU A 824 49.51 -26.28 -35.41
C LEU A 824 49.00 -26.19 -33.96
N PHE A 825 47.75 -25.75 -33.76
CA PHE A 825 47.14 -25.59 -32.45
C PHE A 825 46.87 -26.92 -31.75
N TYR A 826 46.32 -27.92 -32.44
CA TYR A 826 45.94 -29.21 -31.83
C TYR A 826 47.17 -30.02 -31.43
N TYR A 827 48.17 -30.12 -32.33
CA TYR A 827 49.44 -30.77 -32.02
C TYR A 827 50.17 -30.07 -30.87
N GLY A 828 50.18 -28.72 -30.85
CA GLY A 828 50.77 -27.94 -29.77
C GLY A 828 50.08 -28.14 -28.43
N ARG A 829 48.75 -28.01 -28.39
CA ARG A 829 47.93 -28.19 -27.18
C ARG A 829 48.03 -29.61 -26.63
N MET A 830 47.99 -30.63 -27.48
CA MET A 830 48.10 -32.02 -27.03
C MET A 830 49.50 -32.35 -26.47
N THR A 831 50.56 -31.83 -27.10
CA THR A 831 51.94 -31.92 -26.60
C THR A 831 52.05 -31.29 -25.21
N ASP A 832 51.45 -30.11 -25.02
CA ASP A 832 51.40 -29.39 -23.75
C ASP A 832 50.63 -30.18 -22.66
N GLU A 833 49.44 -30.69 -23.01
CA GLU A 833 48.61 -31.53 -22.16
C GLU A 833 49.36 -32.81 -21.72
N LEU A 834 50.13 -33.44 -22.62
CA LEU A 834 50.96 -34.61 -22.30
C LEU A 834 52.17 -34.28 -21.43
N ILE A 835 52.79 -33.10 -21.52
CA ILE A 835 53.95 -32.75 -20.70
C ILE A 835 53.51 -32.25 -19.31
N ARG A 836 52.60 -31.27 -19.25
CA ARG A 836 52.26 -30.54 -18.01
C ARG A 836 51.13 -31.17 -17.19
N TYR A 837 50.11 -31.74 -17.84
CA TYR A 837 48.86 -32.10 -17.16
C TYR A 837 48.83 -33.57 -16.75
N ASN A 838 49.32 -33.87 -15.53
CA ASN A 838 49.46 -35.24 -15.02
C ASN A 838 48.17 -36.09 -15.05
N ARG A 839 46.97 -35.47 -14.95
CA ARG A 839 45.68 -36.18 -15.07
C ARG A 839 45.40 -36.63 -16.51
N ILE A 840 45.67 -35.77 -17.49
CA ILE A 840 45.49 -36.06 -18.92
C ILE A 840 46.56 -37.06 -19.38
N LYS A 841 47.83 -36.80 -19.06
CA LYS A 841 48.95 -37.76 -19.18
C LYS A 841 48.59 -39.16 -18.67
N SER A 842 48.01 -39.25 -17.47
CA SER A 842 47.57 -40.55 -16.90
C SER A 842 46.42 -41.18 -17.67
N PHE A 843 45.44 -40.40 -18.15
CA PHE A 843 44.32 -40.89 -18.95
C PHE A 843 44.74 -41.43 -20.32
N ILE A 844 45.67 -40.74 -21.00
CA ILE A 844 46.18 -41.15 -22.31
C ILE A 844 47.06 -42.40 -22.18
N PHE A 845 48.02 -42.41 -21.24
CA PHE A 845 48.98 -43.53 -21.10
C PHE A 845 48.48 -44.72 -20.26
N LYS A 846 47.31 -44.65 -19.60
CA LYS A 846 46.71 -45.79 -18.89
C LYS A 846 45.35 -46.15 -19.50
N PRO A 847 45.19 -47.33 -20.14
CA PRO A 847 43.91 -47.72 -20.73
C PRO A 847 42.79 -47.86 -19.68
N GLN A 848 43.14 -48.17 -18.44
CA GLN A 848 42.19 -48.36 -17.33
C GLN A 848 41.79 -47.06 -16.60
N ALA A 849 42.37 -45.91 -16.95
CA ALA A 849 41.97 -44.62 -16.36
C ALA A 849 40.78 -44.02 -17.13
N TYR A 850 39.75 -43.57 -16.41
CA TYR A 850 38.59 -42.87 -16.99
C TYR A 850 38.65 -41.38 -16.68
N LEU A 851 38.39 -40.53 -17.68
CA LEU A 851 38.31 -39.08 -17.52
C LEU A 851 36.85 -38.67 -17.63
N SER A 852 36.15 -38.61 -16.49
CA SER A 852 34.76 -38.14 -16.47
C SER A 852 34.70 -36.63 -16.75
N PHE A 853 34.38 -36.29 -18.00
CA PHE A 853 34.02 -34.94 -18.47
C PHE A 853 32.84 -34.99 -19.47
N GLY A 854 31.98 -36.00 -19.36
CA GLY A 854 30.69 -35.98 -20.05
C GLY A 854 29.69 -35.20 -19.21
N GLN A 855 29.32 -34.00 -19.64
CA GLN A 855 28.00 -33.48 -19.27
C GLN A 855 26.97 -34.37 -19.96
N VAL A 856 26.19 -35.12 -19.19
CA VAL A 856 25.00 -35.80 -19.71
C VAL A 856 24.01 -34.71 -20.06
N LYS A 857 23.95 -34.34 -21.35
CA LYS A 857 22.93 -33.42 -21.86
C LYS A 857 21.59 -34.16 -21.82
N TYR A 858 20.73 -33.79 -20.87
CA TYR A 858 19.36 -34.25 -20.82
C TYR A 858 18.53 -33.49 -21.87
N ASN A 859 17.70 -34.21 -22.61
CA ASN A 859 16.76 -33.63 -23.57
C ASN A 859 15.38 -33.56 -22.91
N LEU A 860 15.10 -32.44 -22.24
CA LEU A 860 13.83 -32.21 -21.54
C LEU A 860 12.82 -31.57 -22.48
N ARG A 861 11.55 -31.96 -22.30
CA ARG A 861 10.39 -31.23 -22.85
C ARG A 861 10.02 -30.05 -21.95
N ASP A 862 9.23 -29.13 -22.48
CA ASP A 862 8.78 -27.91 -21.77
C ASP A 862 7.99 -28.20 -20.47
N ASN A 863 7.47 -29.43 -20.33
CA ASN A 863 6.73 -29.92 -19.17
C ASN A 863 7.54 -30.92 -18.30
N GLU A 864 8.86 -31.01 -18.48
CA GLU A 864 9.74 -31.94 -17.75
C GLU A 864 10.84 -31.18 -17.00
N ILE A 865 11.05 -31.53 -15.72
CA ILE A 865 12.13 -30.97 -14.89
C ILE A 865 13.01 -32.10 -14.35
N ILE A 866 14.30 -31.80 -14.17
CA ILE A 866 15.24 -32.70 -13.49
C ILE A 866 15.63 -32.08 -12.16
N ILE A 867 15.25 -32.77 -11.09
CA ILE A 867 15.68 -32.48 -9.73
C ILE A 867 16.58 -33.63 -9.29
N LEU A 868 17.73 -33.31 -8.69
CA LEU A 868 18.60 -34.32 -8.08
C LEU A 868 17.91 -34.89 -6.84
N GLN A 869 17.98 -36.21 -6.62
CA GLN A 869 17.38 -36.84 -5.45
C GLN A 869 17.87 -36.22 -4.13
N ASP A 870 19.14 -35.81 -4.06
CA ASP A 870 19.74 -35.15 -2.89
C ASP A 870 19.13 -33.76 -2.59
N LEU A 871 18.44 -33.14 -3.56
CA LEU A 871 17.69 -31.88 -3.39
C LEU A 871 16.24 -32.11 -2.97
N LEU A 872 15.70 -33.34 -3.03
CA LEU A 872 14.34 -33.66 -2.58
C LEU A 872 14.31 -33.93 -1.07
N ASN A 873 14.82 -32.99 -0.28
CA ASN A 873 14.78 -33.03 1.18
C ASN A 873 13.54 -32.30 1.72
N GLN A 874 13.32 -32.38 3.04
CA GLN A 874 12.18 -31.70 3.68
C GLN A 874 12.25 -30.18 3.46
N ASP A 875 13.43 -29.58 3.62
CA ASP A 875 13.67 -28.15 3.36
C ASP A 875 13.22 -27.72 1.94
N PHE A 876 13.43 -28.53 0.91
CA PHE A 876 12.99 -28.20 -0.45
C PHE A 876 11.48 -28.04 -0.53
N PHE A 877 10.71 -28.95 0.07
CA PHE A 877 9.25 -28.87 0.08
C PHE A 877 8.73 -27.77 1.02
N GLU A 878 9.38 -27.53 2.16
CA GLU A 878 9.02 -26.46 3.10
C GLU A 878 9.28 -25.05 2.52
N ASN A 879 10.25 -24.91 1.60
CA ASN A 879 10.55 -23.65 0.92
C ASN A 879 9.77 -23.46 -0.40
N LEU A 880 8.90 -24.40 -0.82
CA LEU A 880 8.03 -24.21 -1.98
C LEU A 880 6.86 -23.30 -1.62
N ILE A 881 6.91 -22.05 -2.07
CA ILE A 881 5.80 -21.11 -1.98
C ILE A 881 4.77 -21.47 -3.07
N PRO A 882 3.50 -21.80 -2.72
CA PRO A 882 2.47 -22.06 -3.72
C PRO A 882 2.15 -20.80 -4.53
N ALA A 883 2.25 -20.88 -5.86
CA ALA A 883 1.85 -19.80 -6.77
C ALA A 883 0.50 -20.13 -7.43
N GLU A 884 -0.54 -19.34 -7.14
CA GLU A 884 -1.81 -19.42 -7.88
C GLU A 884 -1.65 -18.79 -9.28
N ILE A 885 -1.32 -19.62 -10.27
CA ILE A 885 -1.20 -19.16 -11.66
C ILE A 885 -2.61 -18.87 -12.21
N ASN A 886 -2.91 -17.59 -12.45
CA ASN A 886 -4.16 -17.16 -13.06
C ASN A 886 -4.24 -17.62 -14.53
N LEU A 887 -5.39 -18.15 -14.94
CA LEU A 887 -5.62 -18.68 -16.29
C LEU A 887 -5.40 -17.65 -17.41
N TYR A 888 -5.63 -16.37 -17.11
CA TYR A 888 -5.63 -15.25 -18.07
C TYR A 888 -4.43 -14.31 -17.92
N ALA A 889 -3.93 -14.13 -16.70
CA ALA A 889 -2.76 -13.30 -16.40
C ALA A 889 -1.51 -14.19 -16.32
N LYS A 890 -0.85 -14.40 -17.47
CA LYS A 890 0.22 -15.39 -17.65
C LYS A 890 1.64 -14.84 -17.47
N TYR A 891 1.83 -13.54 -17.66
CA TYR A 891 3.15 -12.90 -17.71
C TYR A 891 3.30 -11.87 -16.58
N ASN A 892 4.50 -11.80 -16.01
CA ASN A 892 4.89 -10.71 -15.13
C ASN A 892 5.45 -9.53 -15.94
N THR A 893 5.59 -8.38 -15.28
CA THR A 893 6.15 -7.14 -15.85
C THR A 893 7.36 -6.71 -15.04
N TYR A 894 8.16 -5.76 -15.56
CA TYR A 894 9.26 -5.16 -14.80
C TYR A 894 8.78 -4.55 -13.46
N ASP A 895 7.58 -3.97 -13.46
CA ASP A 895 6.97 -3.27 -12.32
C ASP A 895 6.37 -4.25 -11.29
N THR A 896 6.11 -5.52 -11.67
CA THR A 896 5.51 -6.57 -10.81
C THR A 896 6.42 -7.76 -10.50
N ALA A 897 7.61 -7.82 -11.11
CA ALA A 897 8.57 -8.91 -10.89
C ALA A 897 9.41 -8.68 -9.64
N GLU A 898 9.40 -9.64 -8.71
CA GLU A 898 10.25 -9.58 -7.53
C GLU A 898 11.72 -9.93 -7.85
N PRO A 899 12.69 -9.11 -7.41
CA PRO A 899 14.11 -9.36 -7.65
C PRO A 899 14.64 -10.47 -6.73
N ILE A 900 15.28 -11.48 -7.32
CA ILE A 900 15.92 -12.64 -6.63
C ILE A 900 16.91 -12.20 -5.52
N ILE A 901 17.50 -11.00 -5.65
CA ILE A 901 18.41 -10.42 -4.66
C ILE A 901 17.91 -9.02 -4.30
N SER A 902 17.44 -8.85 -3.07
CA SER A 902 16.91 -7.61 -2.53
C SER A 902 17.40 -7.32 -1.11
N GLN A 903 17.24 -6.08 -0.65
CA GLN A 903 17.34 -5.71 0.76
C GLN A 903 15.95 -5.74 1.40
N THR A 904 15.86 -6.26 2.62
CA THR A 904 14.64 -6.21 3.44
C THR A 904 14.39 -4.79 3.96
N TYR A 905 13.15 -4.31 3.80
CA TYR A 905 12.68 -3.03 4.32
C TYR A 905 11.80 -3.25 5.55
N LYS A 906 11.90 -2.39 6.57
CA LYS A 906 10.98 -2.44 7.72
C LYS A 906 9.61 -1.91 7.29
N ASN A 907 8.61 -2.79 7.29
CA ASN A 907 7.23 -2.49 6.91
C ASN A 907 6.28 -2.40 8.12
N GLU A 908 6.74 -2.86 9.29
CA GLU A 908 5.99 -2.82 10.55
C GLU A 908 6.04 -1.47 11.25
N TYR A 909 4.93 -1.12 11.91
CA TYR A 909 4.75 0.09 12.71
C TYR A 909 4.04 -0.23 14.03
N ASP A 910 4.43 0.47 15.09
CA ASP A 910 3.63 0.52 16.31
C ASP A 910 2.55 1.61 16.16
N LEU A 911 1.29 1.23 16.38
CA LEU A 911 0.13 2.10 16.24
C LEU A 911 0.11 3.22 17.29
N ASP A 912 0.52 2.90 18.52
CA ASP A 912 0.53 3.86 19.61
C ASP A 912 1.66 4.88 19.40
N GLU A 913 2.86 4.46 18.98
CA GLU A 913 3.97 5.37 18.63
C GLU A 913 3.60 6.44 17.58
N ILE A 914 2.74 6.09 16.61
CA ILE A 914 2.33 7.01 15.53
C ILE A 914 1.19 7.93 15.96
N ILE A 915 0.16 7.38 16.60
CA ILE A 915 -1.05 8.14 16.93
C ILE A 915 -0.83 9.03 18.16
N ASN A 916 -0.19 8.46 19.18
CA ASN A 916 0.24 9.11 20.41
C ASN A 916 1.77 9.07 20.48
N PRO A 917 2.49 9.96 19.77
CA PRO A 917 3.94 10.07 19.92
C PRO A 917 4.27 10.44 21.35
N ASN A 918 4.50 9.42 22.18
CA ASN A 918 4.63 9.52 23.62
C ASN A 918 5.83 10.41 23.95
N ASN A 919 5.56 11.64 24.38
CA ASN A 919 6.52 12.55 24.99
C ASN A 919 7.87 12.64 24.24
N VAL A 920 7.83 12.81 22.91
CA VAL A 920 8.97 13.41 22.24
C VAL A 920 9.05 14.84 22.75
N ILE A 921 10.05 15.11 23.59
CA ILE A 921 10.33 16.46 24.10
C ILE A 921 10.78 17.30 22.89
N ASP A 922 9.80 17.97 22.28
CA ASP A 922 9.93 18.68 21.01
C ASP A 922 10.87 19.90 21.15
N CYS A 923 10.98 20.46 22.36
CA CYS A 923 11.95 21.50 22.67
C CYS A 923 13.26 20.94 23.25
N LYS A 924 14.38 21.10 22.53
CA LYS A 924 15.71 20.74 23.06
C LYS A 924 16.20 21.76 24.08
N LYS A 925 15.95 21.49 25.36
CA LYS A 925 16.65 22.12 26.50
C LYS A 925 18.15 21.87 26.36
N SER A 926 18.96 22.92 26.31
CA SER A 926 20.42 22.79 26.22
C SER A 926 21.08 22.48 27.57
N ASP A 927 22.34 22.05 27.57
CA ASP A 927 23.16 22.03 28.78
C ASP A 927 23.42 23.47 29.30
N PRO A 928 23.61 23.69 30.62
CA PRO A 928 23.85 25.01 31.20
C PRO A 928 25.04 25.76 30.57
N GLN A 929 24.76 26.84 29.85
CA GLN A 929 25.76 27.67 29.16
C GLN A 929 26.01 29.00 29.87
N LYS A 930 27.13 29.68 29.58
CA LYS A 930 27.35 31.06 30.08
C LYS A 930 26.35 32.00 29.43
N ILE A 931 25.76 32.92 30.21
CA ILE A 931 24.76 33.90 29.76
C ILE A 931 25.25 34.60 28.47
N LYS A 932 24.55 34.47 27.33
CA LYS A 932 25.05 34.94 26.02
C LYS A 932 24.89 36.43 25.83
N SER A 933 23.82 37.03 26.36
CA SER A 933 23.56 38.47 26.30
C SER A 933 24.65 39.25 27.04
N VAL A 934 25.39 40.11 26.33
CA VAL A 934 26.43 40.97 26.95
C VAL A 934 25.83 41.94 27.98
N TYR A 935 24.62 42.45 27.72
CA TYR A 935 23.91 43.34 28.63
C TYR A 935 23.54 42.62 29.94
N TRP A 936 22.84 41.49 29.85
CA TRP A 936 22.37 40.75 31.03
C TRP A 936 23.50 40.03 31.77
N ARG A 937 24.56 39.58 31.08
CA ARG A 937 25.77 39.01 31.71
C ARG A 937 26.43 39.98 32.70
N ASN A 938 26.27 41.29 32.52
CA ASN A 938 26.80 42.29 33.45
C ASN A 938 25.89 42.52 34.68
N CYS A 939 24.63 42.07 34.64
CA CYS A 939 23.71 42.17 35.77
C CYS A 939 23.87 40.99 36.75
N PHE A 940 24.15 39.79 36.26
CA PHE A 940 24.27 38.57 37.09
C PHE A 940 25.73 38.24 37.48
N PRO A 941 25.96 37.43 38.53
CA PRO A 941 27.27 36.88 38.84
C PRO A 941 27.89 36.06 37.68
N LYS A 942 29.22 36.03 37.58
CA LYS A 942 29.98 35.40 36.48
C LYS A 942 29.75 33.89 36.34
N ASP A 943 29.35 33.25 37.43
CA ASP A 943 29.20 31.80 37.56
C ASP A 943 27.76 31.32 37.26
N TYR A 944 26.85 32.27 37.02
CA TYR A 944 25.47 32.01 36.62
C TYR A 944 25.38 31.61 35.15
N LYS A 945 24.36 30.82 34.82
CA LYS A 945 24.21 30.15 33.52
C LYS A 945 22.81 30.36 32.94
N GLU A 946 22.67 30.10 31.65
CA GLU A 946 21.38 30.06 30.95
C GLU A 946 21.14 28.66 30.34
N PHE A 947 19.91 28.16 30.45
CA PHE A 947 19.38 27.08 29.62
C PHE A 947 18.75 27.70 28.36
N ASP A 948 19.04 27.17 27.17
CA ASP A 948 18.34 27.56 25.93
C ASP A 948 17.17 26.61 25.65
N TYR A 949 16.03 27.17 25.22
CA TYR A 949 14.85 26.47 24.74
C TYR A 949 14.54 26.96 23.32
N LYS A 950 14.71 26.08 22.33
CA LYS A 950 14.67 26.41 20.91
C LYS A 950 14.30 25.21 20.03
N ASP A 951 14.15 25.51 18.74
CA ASP A 951 13.94 24.56 17.63
C ASP A 951 12.52 23.93 17.54
N SER A 952 11.57 24.32 18.41
CA SER A 952 10.15 23.90 18.37
C SER A 952 9.17 25.06 18.66
N VAL A 953 7.92 24.93 18.19
CA VAL A 953 6.79 25.83 18.53
C VAL A 953 6.38 25.74 20.00
N ASN A 954 6.52 24.57 20.62
CA ASN A 954 6.11 24.29 22.00
C ASN A 954 7.12 24.80 23.04
N CYS A 955 8.26 25.37 22.64
CA CYS A 955 9.34 25.75 23.54
C CYS A 955 8.93 26.77 24.63
N SER A 956 8.01 27.70 24.36
CA SER A 956 7.47 28.60 25.39
C SER A 956 6.75 27.81 26.50
N LEU A 957 5.96 26.80 26.12
CA LEU A 957 5.22 25.97 27.07
C LEU A 957 6.17 25.03 27.84
N TYR A 958 7.20 24.47 27.20
CA TYR A 958 8.21 23.65 27.88
C TYR A 958 9.02 24.43 28.94
N VAL A 959 9.36 25.71 28.71
CA VAL A 959 9.97 26.56 29.74
C VAL A 959 9.08 26.62 30.98
N LEU A 960 7.77 26.78 30.79
CA LEU A 960 6.81 26.86 31.88
C LEU A 960 6.63 25.51 32.60
N ILE A 961 6.55 24.39 31.87
CA ILE A 961 6.48 23.02 32.44
C ILE A 961 7.67 22.79 33.38
N ASP A 962 8.88 23.09 32.92
CA ASP A 962 10.11 22.92 33.70
C ASP A 962 10.11 23.78 34.97
N ILE A 963 9.66 25.04 34.89
CA ILE A 963 9.57 25.92 36.07
C ILE A 963 8.53 25.41 37.07
N ILE A 964 7.35 24.97 36.61
CA ILE A 964 6.30 24.42 37.48
C ILE A 964 6.79 23.13 38.15
N TYR A 965 7.47 22.26 37.42
CA TYR A 965 8.02 21.01 37.96
C TYR A 965 9.06 21.29 39.06
N GLU A 966 10.02 22.18 38.80
CA GLU A 966 11.10 22.53 39.75
C GLU A 966 10.59 23.28 41.00
N LEU A 967 9.59 24.17 40.86
CA LEU A 967 9.09 24.96 42.00
C LEU A 967 7.96 24.29 42.79
N GLN A 968 7.08 23.55 42.11
CA GLN A 968 5.83 23.03 42.70
C GLN A 968 5.78 21.50 42.74
N GLY A 969 6.75 20.80 42.14
CA GLY A 969 6.78 19.33 42.07
C GLY A 969 5.64 18.73 41.23
N LYS A 970 4.87 19.55 40.52
CA LYS A 970 3.71 19.15 39.73
C LYS A 970 4.14 18.89 38.29
N ASN A 971 3.97 17.65 37.83
CA ASN A 971 4.12 17.33 36.42
C ASN A 971 2.83 17.74 35.67
N ILE A 972 2.96 18.54 34.61
CA ILE A 972 1.83 19.04 33.79
C ILE A 972 2.17 18.84 32.31
N THR A 973 1.18 18.42 31.54
CA THR A 973 1.26 18.23 30.08
C THR A 973 1.00 19.53 29.31
N ILE A 974 1.40 19.57 28.03
CA ILE A 974 1.15 20.71 27.14
C ILE A 974 -0.35 21.01 27.00
N GLU A 975 -1.18 19.97 26.87
CA GLU A 975 -2.63 20.14 26.71
C GLU A 975 -3.29 20.66 27.98
N GLU A 976 -2.87 20.21 29.17
CA GLU A 976 -3.34 20.80 30.44
C GLU A 976 -2.96 22.29 30.55
N ILE A 977 -1.80 22.72 30.06
CA ILE A 977 -1.41 24.14 30.02
C ILE A 977 -2.23 24.94 29.00
N LYS A 978 -2.55 24.35 27.84
CA LYS A 978 -3.43 24.97 26.83
C LYS A 978 -4.85 25.14 27.35
N ASP A 979 -5.42 24.12 27.98
CA ASP A 979 -6.72 24.18 28.65
C ASP A 979 -6.69 25.23 29.76
N ASP A 980 -5.61 25.24 30.57
CA ASP A 980 -5.41 26.25 31.62
C ASP A 980 -5.31 27.69 31.05
N LEU A 981 -4.73 27.90 29.87
CA LEU A 981 -4.67 29.20 29.19
C LEU A 981 -6.04 29.62 28.63
N ILE A 982 -6.80 28.68 28.04
CA ILE A 982 -8.17 28.90 27.55
C ILE A 982 -9.08 29.34 28.71
N ASP A 983 -8.96 28.70 29.87
CA ASP A 983 -9.74 29.04 31.06
C ASP A 983 -9.44 30.45 31.59
N GLU A 984 -8.17 30.89 31.61
CA GLU A 984 -7.85 32.27 32.00
C GLU A 984 -8.35 33.29 30.97
N TYR A 985 -8.22 33.03 29.67
CA TYR A 985 -8.81 33.89 28.64
C TYR A 985 -10.34 33.97 28.74
N SER A 986 -11.00 32.86 29.09
CA SER A 986 -12.44 32.80 29.35
C SER A 986 -12.82 33.67 30.55
N LYS A 987 -12.04 33.65 31.65
CA LYS A 987 -12.24 34.57 32.79
C LYS A 987 -12.02 36.03 32.40
N LEU A 988 -10.90 36.35 31.76
CA LEU A 988 -10.54 37.70 31.33
C LEU A 988 -11.58 38.32 30.39
N THR A 989 -12.37 37.51 29.66
CA THR A 989 -13.36 37.99 28.68
C THR A 989 -14.81 37.76 29.09
N ASN A 990 -15.07 37.39 30.36
CA ASN A 990 -16.38 37.00 30.85
C ASN A 990 -17.06 35.94 29.95
N LYS A 991 -16.38 34.82 29.72
CA LYS A 991 -16.76 33.74 28.79
C LYS A 991 -16.93 34.25 27.34
N PHE A 992 -15.97 35.02 26.86
CA PHE A 992 -15.96 35.66 25.54
C PHE A 992 -17.17 36.56 25.24
N SER A 993 -17.89 37.03 26.27
CA SER A 993 -19.03 37.94 26.12
C SER A 993 -18.63 39.42 26.10
N ASP A 994 -17.51 39.76 26.73
CA ASP A 994 -16.93 41.11 26.68
C ASP A 994 -16.18 41.33 25.36
N LYS A 995 -16.90 41.91 24.39
CA LYS A 995 -16.38 42.15 23.04
C LYS A 995 -15.28 43.21 22.99
N GLU A 996 -15.30 44.20 23.87
CA GLU A 996 -14.30 45.27 23.86
C GLU A 996 -12.96 44.71 24.36
N ARG A 997 -13.00 44.00 25.50
CA ARG A 997 -11.84 43.36 26.10
C ARG A 997 -11.26 42.26 25.20
N PHE A 998 -12.12 41.48 24.54
CA PHE A 998 -11.71 40.49 23.54
C PHE A 998 -10.99 41.12 22.32
N ILE A 999 -11.47 42.27 21.81
CA ILE A 999 -10.80 42.99 20.72
C ILE A 999 -9.43 43.52 21.16
N LYS A 1000 -9.32 44.08 22.39
CA LYS A 1000 -8.02 44.51 22.94
C LYS A 1000 -7.03 43.35 23.04
N ILE A 1001 -7.46 42.18 23.53
CA ILE A 1001 -6.63 40.95 23.58
C ILE A 1001 -6.16 40.54 22.18
N ILE A 1002 -7.03 40.57 21.17
CA ILE A 1002 -6.64 40.25 19.79
C ILE A 1002 -5.61 41.26 19.26
N ASP A 1003 -5.74 42.56 19.57
CA ASP A 1003 -4.77 43.57 19.19
C ASP A 1003 -3.40 43.37 19.90
N ILE A 1004 -3.39 42.96 21.17
CA ILE A 1004 -2.17 42.56 21.90
C ILE A 1004 -1.47 41.39 21.19
N LEU A 1005 -2.19 40.30 20.92
CA LEU A 1005 -1.64 39.11 20.25
C LEU A 1005 -1.08 39.44 18.85
N LYS A 1006 -1.71 40.36 18.12
CA LYS A 1006 -1.20 40.85 16.83
C LYS A 1006 0.07 41.68 16.96
N GLU A 1007 0.13 42.55 17.96
CA GLU A 1007 1.32 43.36 18.27
C GLU A 1007 2.52 42.46 18.62
N GLU A 1008 2.27 41.34 19.30
CA GLU A 1008 3.22 40.28 19.61
C GLU A 1008 3.56 39.33 18.43
N GLY A 1009 2.97 39.53 17.24
CA GLY A 1009 3.28 38.69 16.08
C GLY A 1009 2.67 37.29 16.13
N GLN A 1010 1.48 37.14 16.72
CA GLN A 1010 0.59 36.01 16.48
C GLN A 1010 -0.11 36.21 15.13
N PHE A 1011 0.45 35.66 14.05
CA PHE A 1011 0.00 35.94 12.68
C PHE A 1011 -1.45 35.50 12.41
N ASP A 1012 -1.88 34.42 13.06
CA ASP A 1012 -3.22 33.86 12.92
C ASP A 1012 -4.29 34.60 13.75
N ALA A 1013 -3.91 35.53 14.62
CA ALA A 1013 -4.85 36.38 15.36
C ALA A 1013 -5.71 37.29 14.44
N ASN A 1014 -5.39 37.37 13.14
CA ASN A 1014 -6.28 37.97 12.14
C ASN A 1014 -7.58 37.16 11.92
N GLN A 1015 -7.48 35.82 11.97
CA GLN A 1015 -8.60 34.88 11.79
C GLN A 1015 -9.63 34.94 12.93
N LEU A 1016 -9.22 35.50 14.08
CA LEU A 1016 -10.12 35.80 15.22
C LEU A 1016 -11.03 37.01 14.97
N ILE A 1017 -10.65 37.94 14.07
CA ILE A 1017 -11.46 39.12 13.74
C ILE A 1017 -12.44 38.83 12.60
N ASP A 1018 -12.01 38.07 11.58
CA ASP A 1018 -12.90 37.68 10.47
C ASP A 1018 -13.87 36.54 10.83
N GLY A 1019 -13.66 35.88 11.98
CA GLY A 1019 -14.52 34.83 12.51
C GLY A 1019 -14.31 33.46 11.87
N SER A 1020 -13.24 33.28 11.08
CA SER A 1020 -12.87 31.97 10.52
C SER A 1020 -12.31 31.00 11.55
N MET A 1021 -11.81 31.51 12.69
CA MET A 1021 -11.29 30.75 13.84
C MET A 1021 -11.74 31.39 15.15
N ASN A 1022 -11.92 30.60 16.23
CA ASN A 1022 -12.12 31.13 17.60
C ASN A 1022 -10.84 30.95 18.45
N LEU A 1023 -10.76 31.61 19.62
CA LEU A 1023 -9.54 31.60 20.45
C LEU A 1023 -9.21 30.19 20.98
N GLU A 1024 -10.22 29.42 21.36
CA GLU A 1024 -10.09 28.02 21.77
C GLU A 1024 -9.42 27.19 20.66
N GLN A 1025 -9.91 27.30 19.41
CA GLN A 1025 -9.33 26.63 18.24
C GLN A 1025 -7.89 27.08 17.96
N LEU A 1026 -7.56 28.36 18.17
CA LEU A 1026 -6.20 28.86 17.98
C LEU A 1026 -5.23 28.23 18.97
N ILE A 1027 -5.60 28.14 20.25
CA ILE A 1027 -4.76 27.56 21.31
C ILE A 1027 -4.67 26.03 21.18
N SER A 1028 -5.77 25.37 20.79
CA SER A 1028 -5.80 23.92 20.53
C SER A 1028 -5.13 23.48 19.21
N HIS A 1029 -4.58 24.39 18.40
CA HIS A 1029 -3.96 24.05 17.12
C HIS A 1029 -2.53 23.52 17.30
N ASP A 1030 -2.12 22.50 16.55
CA ASP A 1030 -0.77 21.89 16.65
C ASP A 1030 0.37 22.88 16.33
N GLY A 1031 0.06 23.94 15.56
CA GLY A 1031 0.98 25.04 15.25
C GLY A 1031 0.91 26.23 16.21
N PHE A 1032 0.19 26.14 17.33
CA PHE A 1032 0.07 27.23 18.30
C PHE A 1032 1.43 27.63 18.87
N LEU A 1033 1.68 28.94 18.93
CA LEU A 1033 2.89 29.53 19.46
C LEU A 1033 2.51 30.52 20.56
N ALA A 1034 2.71 30.15 21.83
CA ALA A 1034 2.42 31.04 22.95
C ALA A 1034 3.35 32.28 22.94
N THR A 1035 2.75 33.46 23.08
CA THR A 1035 3.43 34.77 23.09
C THR A 1035 3.90 35.18 24.49
N THR A 1036 4.47 36.39 24.62
CA THR A 1036 4.91 36.95 25.92
C THR A 1036 3.72 37.15 26.85
N PHE A 1037 2.61 37.64 26.31
CA PHE A 1037 1.33 37.84 26.97
C PHE A 1037 0.70 36.51 27.43
N ASP A 1038 0.71 35.47 26.58
CA ASP A 1038 0.26 34.11 26.96
C ASP A 1038 1.08 33.56 28.14
N LEU A 1039 2.41 33.73 28.09
CA LEU A 1039 3.31 33.32 29.18
C LEU A 1039 3.04 34.10 30.48
N TRP A 1040 2.78 35.40 30.39
CA TRP A 1040 2.45 36.23 31.55
C TRP A 1040 1.17 35.77 32.24
N ILE A 1041 0.09 35.53 31.49
CA ILE A 1041 -1.17 34.99 32.01
C ILE A 1041 -0.94 33.70 32.79
N LEU A 1042 -0.15 32.78 32.23
CA LEU A 1042 0.15 31.49 32.85
C LEU A 1042 1.04 31.61 34.09
N LEU A 1043 2.08 32.44 34.06
CA LEU A 1043 2.94 32.69 35.22
C LEU A 1043 2.16 33.32 36.40
N ALA A 1044 1.23 34.23 36.11
CA ALA A 1044 0.31 34.78 37.10
C ALA A 1044 -0.68 33.74 37.65
N LYS A 1045 -1.26 32.90 36.77
CA LYS A 1045 -2.17 31.80 37.15
C LYS A 1045 -1.53 30.82 38.14
N TYR A 1046 -0.31 30.36 37.83
CA TYR A 1046 0.44 29.44 38.70
C TYR A 1046 1.13 30.13 39.88
N LYS A 1047 1.03 31.46 40.00
CA LYS A 1047 1.62 32.28 41.06
C LYS A 1047 3.13 32.09 41.20
N ILE A 1048 3.84 32.18 40.08
CA ILE A 1048 5.29 31.97 40.01
C ILE A 1048 6.00 33.33 40.03
N PRO A 1049 6.73 33.71 41.10
CA PRO A 1049 7.49 34.96 41.16
C PRO A 1049 8.48 35.02 39.99
N SER A 1050 8.24 35.91 39.02
CA SER A 1050 8.91 35.83 37.72
C SER A 1050 9.05 37.19 37.04
N ILE A 1051 10.21 37.35 36.39
CA ILE A 1051 10.60 38.57 35.68
C ILE A 1051 11.04 38.17 34.27
N LEU A 1052 10.33 38.69 33.28
CA LEU A 1052 10.74 38.63 31.88
C LEU A 1052 11.79 39.70 31.60
N ILE A 1053 12.87 39.30 30.94
CA ILE A 1053 13.96 40.17 30.52
C ILE A 1053 14.23 40.01 29.03
N SER A 1054 14.69 41.05 28.35
CA SER A 1054 14.99 40.97 26.91
C SER A 1054 16.15 41.86 26.47
N THR A 1055 16.67 41.63 25.27
CA THR A 1055 17.72 42.47 24.65
C THR A 1055 17.17 43.70 23.93
N LYS A 1056 15.84 43.77 23.78
CA LYS A 1056 15.06 44.89 23.25
C LYS A 1056 13.94 45.20 24.24
N ASN A 1057 13.32 46.36 24.12
CA ASN A 1057 12.25 46.75 25.03
C ASN A 1057 11.02 45.87 24.79
N ILE A 1058 10.35 45.48 25.88
CA ILE A 1058 9.24 44.51 25.96
C ILE A 1058 7.90 45.20 25.62
N ALA A 1059 6.99 44.53 24.92
CA ALA A 1059 5.76 45.14 24.41
C ALA A 1059 4.80 45.55 25.54
N GLU A 1060 4.70 44.72 26.58
CA GLU A 1060 3.93 44.90 27.80
C GLU A 1060 4.33 46.18 28.56
N THR A 1061 5.58 46.62 28.41
CA THR A 1061 6.08 47.89 29.00
C THR A 1061 5.75 49.13 28.15
N ARG A 1062 4.89 48.99 27.12
CA ARG A 1062 4.73 49.97 26.02
C ARG A 1062 6.07 50.33 25.37
N TYR A 1063 6.96 49.34 25.23
CA TYR A 1063 8.32 49.49 24.71
C TYR A 1063 9.24 50.43 25.51
N ARG A 1064 8.95 50.69 26.80
CA ARG A 1064 9.78 51.56 27.65
C ARG A 1064 10.98 50.82 28.25
N PHE A 1065 10.77 49.61 28.75
CA PHE A 1065 11.73 48.90 29.59
C PHE A 1065 12.13 47.54 28.97
N LYS A 1066 13.26 46.99 29.41
CA LYS A 1066 13.77 45.67 28.97
C LYS A 1066 13.46 44.56 29.97
N GLU A 1067 12.82 44.93 31.06
CA GLU A 1067 12.47 44.12 32.22
C GLU A 1067 10.97 44.33 32.49
N PHE A 1068 10.27 43.25 32.81
CA PHE A 1068 8.83 43.25 33.07
C PHE A 1068 8.49 42.17 34.11
N VAL A 1069 7.79 42.55 35.17
CA VAL A 1069 7.41 41.64 36.26
C VAL A 1069 6.09 40.96 35.91
N CYS A 1070 6.09 39.64 35.79
CA CYS A 1070 4.88 38.87 35.48
C CYS A 1070 4.02 38.60 36.71
N TYR A 1071 4.67 38.27 37.82
CA TYR A 1071 4.01 38.02 39.10
C TYR A 1071 4.95 38.39 40.24
N GLU A 1072 4.41 39.15 41.19
CA GLU A 1072 5.09 39.59 42.41
C GLU A 1072 4.56 38.79 43.61
N ASP A 1073 5.46 38.33 44.47
CA ASP A 1073 5.12 37.74 45.76
C ASP A 1073 5.74 38.61 46.87
N ASN A 1074 4.88 39.36 47.56
CA ASN A 1074 5.23 40.30 48.63
C ASN A 1074 5.93 39.65 49.86
N THR A 1075 6.22 38.35 49.82
CA THR A 1075 6.83 37.61 50.93
C THR A 1075 8.31 37.24 50.73
N ASN A 1076 8.87 37.33 49.51
CA ASN A 1076 10.24 36.87 49.25
C ASN A 1076 10.94 37.56 48.06
N ASN A 1077 12.24 37.90 48.20
CA ASN A 1077 13.05 38.56 47.15
C ASN A 1077 13.54 37.60 46.03
N GLU A 1078 13.03 36.37 45.95
CA GLU A 1078 13.49 35.33 45.01
C GLU A 1078 12.60 35.23 43.77
N TYR A 1079 13.15 35.46 42.57
CA TYR A 1079 12.42 35.50 41.30
C TYR A 1079 13.05 34.59 40.23
N VAL A 1080 12.21 34.08 39.32
CA VAL A 1080 12.65 33.35 38.13
C VAL A 1080 12.87 34.33 36.97
N PHE A 1081 14.08 34.34 36.40
CA PHE A 1081 14.44 35.22 35.29
C PHE A 1081 14.38 34.50 33.94
N ILE A 1082 13.47 34.95 33.07
CA ILE A 1082 13.21 34.36 31.75
C ILE A 1082 13.60 35.35 30.66
N LEU A 1083 14.56 34.98 29.80
CA LEU A 1083 14.93 35.79 28.64
C LEU A 1083 13.96 35.52 27.47
N THR A 1084 13.16 36.53 27.13
CA THR A 1084 12.16 36.48 26.03
C THR A 1084 12.69 37.17 24.76
N PRO A 1085 12.43 36.63 23.56
CA PRO A 1085 12.77 37.29 22.30
C PRO A 1085 11.84 38.49 22.01
N ALA A 1086 12.27 39.40 21.14
CA ALA A 1086 11.44 40.53 20.71
C ALA A 1086 10.32 40.07 19.75
N MET A 1087 9.22 39.54 20.30
CA MET A 1087 8.14 38.88 19.56
C MET A 1087 7.53 39.77 18.45
N TYR A 1088 7.29 41.05 18.74
CA TYR A 1088 6.86 42.08 17.78
C TYR A 1088 7.83 42.37 16.60
N ARG A 1089 9.03 41.75 16.57
CA ARG A 1089 10.00 41.81 15.45
C ARG A 1089 10.23 40.46 14.77
N ARG A 1090 9.46 39.42 15.14
CA ARG A 1090 9.59 38.06 14.61
C ARG A 1090 9.16 37.98 13.14
N LYS A 1091 9.87 37.18 12.35
CA LYS A 1091 9.46 36.83 10.97
C LYS A 1091 8.59 35.58 11.02
N GLN A 1092 7.60 35.47 10.12
CA GLN A 1092 6.62 34.38 10.10
C GLN A 1092 7.23 32.97 10.23
N ASN A 1093 8.31 32.70 9.49
CA ASN A 1093 8.96 31.39 9.46
C ASN A 1093 10.11 31.25 10.49
N LYS A 1094 10.23 32.15 11.48
CA LYS A 1094 11.26 32.06 12.53
C LYS A 1094 10.61 31.74 13.88
N LEU A 1095 11.06 30.63 14.48
CA LEU A 1095 10.69 30.23 15.84
C LEU A 1095 11.36 31.13 16.90
N PRO A 1096 10.71 31.38 18.04
CA PRO A 1096 11.30 32.07 19.18
C PRO A 1096 12.39 31.22 19.86
N GLU A 1097 13.32 31.89 20.55
CA GLU A 1097 14.35 31.30 21.41
C GLU A 1097 14.13 31.88 22.81
N TYR A 1098 13.78 31.04 23.78
CA TYR A 1098 13.57 31.42 25.17
C TYR A 1098 14.72 30.90 26.03
N LYS A 1099 15.02 31.58 27.14
CA LYS A 1099 16.08 31.11 28.07
C LYS A 1099 15.69 31.27 29.52
N LEU A 1100 16.20 30.37 30.35
CA LEU A 1100 16.02 30.38 31.80
C LEU A 1100 17.37 30.58 32.49
N ILE A 1101 17.50 31.60 33.33
CA ILE A 1101 18.74 31.88 34.07
C ILE A 1101 18.76 31.06 35.37
N ILE A 1102 19.92 30.48 35.69
CA ILE A 1102 20.15 29.70 36.91
C ILE A 1102 21.40 30.18 37.65
N ASN A 1103 21.37 30.04 38.98
CA ASN A 1103 22.53 30.36 39.82
C ASN A 1103 23.63 29.27 39.78
N GLU A 1104 24.74 29.53 40.48
CA GLU A 1104 25.91 28.63 40.56
C GLU A 1104 25.57 27.21 41.07
N LYS A 1105 24.48 27.05 41.84
CA LYS A 1105 24.01 25.80 42.44
C LYS A 1105 22.94 25.09 41.59
N GLY A 1106 22.55 25.68 40.46
CA GLY A 1106 21.49 25.17 39.59
C GLY A 1106 20.06 25.54 40.02
N LYS A 1107 19.87 26.40 41.03
CA LYS A 1107 18.54 26.89 41.43
C LYS A 1107 18.04 27.88 40.36
N ILE A 1108 16.78 27.74 39.95
CA ILE A 1108 16.12 28.60 38.95
C ILE A 1108 15.57 29.92 39.53
N THR A 1109 15.41 30.00 40.85
CA THR A 1109 15.05 31.24 41.57
C THR A 1109 16.33 31.96 41.98
N ILE A 1110 16.39 33.27 41.76
CA ILE A 1110 17.53 34.13 42.03
C ILE A 1110 17.07 35.26 42.95
N ASN A 1111 17.84 35.58 43.99
CA ASN A 1111 17.54 36.74 44.82
C ASN A 1111 18.02 38.03 44.12
N ILE A 1112 17.17 39.06 44.08
CA ILE A 1112 17.49 40.37 43.48
C ILE A 1112 18.72 41.02 44.13
N ASP A 1113 18.95 40.78 45.42
CA ASP A 1113 20.11 41.27 46.18
C ASP A 1113 21.45 40.65 45.71
N GLU A 1114 21.43 39.59 44.88
CA GLU A 1114 22.62 38.93 44.32
C GLU A 1114 23.09 39.53 42.98
N LEU A 1115 22.36 40.54 42.46
CA LEU A 1115 22.69 41.22 41.20
C LEU A 1115 23.89 42.17 41.36
N LYS A 1116 24.81 42.16 40.38
CA LYS A 1116 26.14 42.82 40.50
C LYS A 1116 26.22 44.25 40.00
N ASN A 1117 25.15 44.79 39.43
CA ASN A 1117 25.14 46.10 38.80
C ASN A 1117 23.99 46.92 39.37
N GLU A 1118 24.32 47.98 40.10
CA GLU A 1118 23.38 48.89 40.75
C GLU A 1118 22.30 49.40 39.78
N ASN A 1119 22.63 49.64 38.51
CA ASN A 1119 21.64 50.04 37.51
C ASN A 1119 20.70 48.90 37.11
N CYS A 1120 21.16 47.65 37.07
CA CYS A 1120 20.27 46.51 36.79
C CYS A 1120 19.34 46.24 37.98
N GLN A 1121 19.88 46.26 39.20
CA GLN A 1121 19.10 46.11 40.42
C GLN A 1121 18.04 47.21 40.52
N LYS A 1122 18.43 48.48 40.39
CA LYS A 1122 17.51 49.63 40.43
C LYS A 1122 16.45 49.58 39.33
N ASN A 1123 16.79 49.11 38.12
CA ASN A 1123 15.79 48.93 37.05
C ASN A 1123 14.77 47.83 37.40
N ILE A 1124 15.21 46.74 38.02
CA ILE A 1124 14.33 45.65 38.46
C ILE A 1124 13.46 46.09 39.65
N GLU A 1125 14.02 46.82 40.62
CA GLU A 1125 13.26 47.45 41.71
C GLU A 1125 12.23 48.45 41.17
N ASN A 1126 12.57 49.25 40.17
CA ASN A 1126 11.59 50.12 39.48
C ASN A 1126 10.50 49.31 38.77
N ALA A 1127 10.84 48.18 38.13
CA ALA A 1127 9.88 47.31 37.47
C ALA A 1127 8.92 46.60 38.44
N LEU A 1128 9.38 46.30 39.67
CA LEU A 1128 8.53 45.85 40.78
C LEU A 1128 7.60 46.96 41.25
N ASN A 1129 8.11 48.18 41.47
CA ASN A 1129 7.28 49.34 41.81
C ASN A 1129 6.25 49.70 40.72
N GLU A 1130 6.48 49.33 39.46
CA GLU A 1130 5.54 49.46 38.33
C GLU A 1130 4.71 48.19 38.05
N TYR A 1131 4.70 47.19 38.95
CA TYR A 1131 3.93 45.96 38.79
C TYR A 1131 2.44 46.25 38.52
N ILE A 1132 1.85 45.45 37.63
CA ILE A 1132 0.49 45.62 37.15
C ILE A 1132 -0.16 44.25 36.95
N LEU A 1133 -1.46 44.14 37.21
CA LEU A 1133 -2.23 42.94 36.92
C LEU A 1133 -2.58 42.85 35.42
N VAL A 1134 -2.83 41.64 34.94
CA VAL A 1134 -3.22 41.40 33.53
C VAL A 1134 -4.47 42.20 33.16
N GLU A 1135 -5.45 42.19 34.08
CA GLU A 1135 -6.69 42.94 33.99
C GLU A 1135 -6.45 44.46 33.84
N ASP A 1136 -5.71 45.04 34.78
CA ASP A 1136 -5.41 46.47 34.80
C ASP A 1136 -4.62 46.92 33.58
N TYR A 1137 -3.75 46.06 33.04
CA TYR A 1137 -3.02 46.35 31.80
C TYR A 1137 -3.94 46.43 30.58
N ILE A 1138 -4.87 45.49 30.42
CA ILE A 1138 -5.85 45.52 29.31
C ILE A 1138 -6.77 46.74 29.44
N ASP A 1139 -7.19 47.06 30.66
CA ASP A 1139 -8.24 48.05 30.88
C ASP A 1139 -7.69 49.48 30.98
N LEU A 1140 -6.52 49.68 31.60
CA LEU A 1140 -5.98 51.00 31.95
C LEU A 1140 -4.68 51.38 31.23
N LYS A 1141 -3.89 50.42 30.70
CA LYS A 1141 -2.60 50.70 30.02
C LYS A 1141 -2.51 50.25 28.56
N PHE A 1142 -3.52 49.58 27.99
CA PHE A 1142 -3.53 49.22 26.56
C PHE A 1142 -4.23 50.28 25.71
N GLU A 1143 -3.42 51.06 24.99
CA GLU A 1143 -3.86 51.95 23.91
C GLU A 1143 -3.25 51.50 22.58
N LYS A 1144 -4.08 51.46 21.53
CA LYS A 1144 -3.68 50.99 20.19
C LYS A 1144 -2.85 52.04 19.45
N ILE A 1145 -1.53 51.86 19.41
CA ILE A 1145 -0.62 52.78 18.73
C ILE A 1145 -0.77 52.67 17.21
N ASN A 1146 -0.97 53.82 16.54
CA ASN A 1146 -1.14 53.87 15.09
C ASN A 1146 0.22 53.60 14.37
N PRO A 1147 0.27 52.80 13.27
CA PRO A 1147 1.53 52.40 12.62
C PRO A 1147 2.44 53.55 12.12
N LYS A 1148 1.93 54.78 12.05
CA LYS A 1148 2.67 55.99 11.64
C LYS A 1148 3.38 56.73 12.79
N GLN A 1149 3.21 56.31 14.05
CA GLN A 1149 3.84 56.90 15.23
C GLN A 1149 5.01 56.05 15.79
N LYS A 1150 5.76 55.35 14.94
CA LYS A 1150 7.05 54.72 15.31
C LYS A 1150 8.25 55.70 15.27
N VAL A 1151 8.02 56.91 15.79
CA VAL A 1151 8.97 57.98 16.15
C VAL A 1151 8.20 58.78 17.23
N PHE A 1152 8.71 59.10 18.42
CA PHE A 1152 9.91 59.88 18.78
C PHE A 1152 10.28 59.65 20.26
N GLU A 1153 11.53 59.94 20.64
CA GLU A 1153 11.92 60.73 21.84
C GLU A 1153 13.45 60.65 22.06
N GLU A 1154 14.19 61.52 21.36
CA GLU A 1154 15.34 62.21 21.97
C GLU A 1154 14.83 63.60 22.36
N VAL A 1155 15.20 64.10 23.54
CA VAL A 1155 14.87 65.45 24.02
C VAL A 1155 16.11 66.34 23.84
N ASP A 1156 15.89 67.56 23.35
CA ASP A 1156 16.89 68.50 22.84
C ASP A 1156 17.77 69.21 23.91
N GLU A 1157 18.71 70.03 23.39
CA GLU A 1157 19.61 71.01 24.03
C GLU A 1157 20.98 70.49 24.54
N GLU A 1158 22.13 71.12 24.26
CA GLU A 1158 22.47 72.21 23.31
C GLU A 1158 24.00 72.23 23.01
N GLU A 1159 24.41 72.62 21.79
CA GLU A 1159 25.55 73.53 21.44
C GLU A 1159 26.26 73.26 20.08
N LYS A 1160 25.68 73.88 19.04
CA LYS A 1160 26.31 74.80 18.05
C LYS A 1160 27.45 74.38 17.09
N ASN A 1161 27.13 74.65 15.81
CA ASN A 1161 27.98 75.24 14.74
C ASN A 1161 29.04 74.33 14.05
N ASP A 1162 29.30 74.42 12.74
CA ASP A 1162 28.84 75.39 11.72
C ASP A 1162 28.95 74.89 10.24
N PHE A 1163 28.29 75.63 9.34
CA PHE A 1163 28.60 75.87 7.91
C PHE A 1163 28.53 74.81 6.76
N LYS A 1164 27.76 75.24 5.72
CA LYS A 1164 28.02 75.21 4.24
C LYS A 1164 27.68 73.97 3.36
N LYS A 1165 26.48 74.07 2.76
CA LYS A 1165 26.17 73.99 1.30
C LYS A 1165 27.29 73.55 0.31
N LYS A 1166 27.02 72.54 -0.54
CA LYS A 1166 26.76 72.69 -2.02
C LYS A 1166 26.59 71.36 -2.82
N THR A 1167 25.60 71.36 -3.75
CA THR A 1167 25.47 70.67 -5.07
C THR A 1167 25.86 69.19 -5.30
N LYS A 1168 24.98 68.27 -5.78
CA LYS A 1168 24.41 68.05 -7.16
C LYS A 1168 25.45 67.51 -8.21
N PRO A 1169 25.06 66.75 -9.28
CA PRO A 1169 24.54 65.36 -9.35
C PRO A 1169 25.19 64.54 -10.54
N SER A 1170 24.46 63.57 -11.15
CA SER A 1170 24.63 62.97 -12.52
C SER A 1170 25.87 62.06 -12.79
N SER A 1171 25.91 61.09 -13.72
CA SER A 1171 24.90 60.36 -14.54
C SER A 1171 25.57 59.28 -15.43
N ILE A 1172 24.80 58.30 -15.95
CA ILE A 1172 24.90 57.73 -17.33
C ILE A 1172 26.08 56.77 -17.74
N ILE A 1173 25.69 55.54 -18.14
CA ILE A 1173 26.14 54.69 -19.30
C ILE A 1173 27.51 53.93 -19.32
N LEU A 1174 27.37 52.61 -19.56
CA LEU A 1174 28.15 51.56 -20.29
C LEU A 1174 29.70 51.42 -20.26
N ARG A 1175 30.10 50.16 -19.93
CA ARG A 1175 31.05 49.20 -20.57
C ARG A 1175 32.57 49.45 -20.63
N GLU A 1176 33.26 48.31 -20.42
CA GLU A 1176 34.60 47.91 -20.92
C GLU A 1176 35.78 48.84 -20.47
N GLU A 1177 37.00 48.40 -20.19
CA GLU A 1177 37.81 47.31 -20.78
C GLU A 1177 38.89 46.83 -19.77
N GLU A 1178 39.87 46.04 -20.22
CA GLU A 1178 40.84 45.28 -19.41
C GLU A 1178 42.16 46.04 -19.05
N GLU A 1179 42.99 45.35 -18.26
CA GLU A 1179 44.46 45.19 -18.39
C GLU A 1179 45.44 45.59 -17.25
N GLU A 1180 46.41 44.69 -17.11
CA GLU A 1180 47.78 44.77 -16.57
C GLU A 1180 48.11 44.82 -15.05
N GLU A 1181 49.33 44.33 -14.79
CA GLU A 1181 49.89 43.87 -13.52
C GLU A 1181 50.80 44.95 -12.86
N GLU A 1182 51.07 44.87 -11.56
CA GLU A 1182 52.45 44.76 -11.01
C GLU A 1182 52.51 44.71 -9.46
N ILE A 1183 53.00 43.56 -8.96
CA ILE A 1183 54.18 43.36 -8.09
C ILE A 1183 54.37 44.15 -6.75
N VAL A 1184 54.33 43.40 -5.62
CA VAL A 1184 55.34 43.18 -4.50
C VAL A 1184 56.01 44.48 -3.87
N PRO A 1185 56.28 44.63 -2.54
CA PRO A 1185 56.94 43.60 -1.72
C PRO A 1185 56.73 43.47 -0.18
N GLU A 1186 56.92 42.21 0.29
CA GLU A 1186 57.78 41.77 1.43
C GLU A 1186 57.39 42.09 2.91
N GLU A 1187 57.79 41.33 3.96
CA GLU A 1187 58.73 40.18 4.08
C GLU A 1187 58.50 39.31 5.37
N ILE A 1188 59.22 38.15 5.44
CA ILE A 1188 59.69 37.38 6.64
C ILE A 1188 58.64 36.56 7.45
N ILE A 1189 58.85 35.34 8.00
CA ILE A 1189 59.75 34.15 7.85
C ILE A 1189 59.03 32.95 8.56
N PHE A 1190 58.79 31.75 8.00
CA PHE A 1190 59.62 30.52 7.85
C PHE A 1190 59.96 29.72 9.17
N PRO A 1191 60.30 28.39 9.15
CA PRO A 1191 59.42 27.23 8.89
C PRO A 1191 59.77 25.97 9.74
N LYS A 1192 59.29 24.75 9.35
CA LYS A 1192 59.98 23.41 9.34
C LYS A 1192 58.96 22.26 9.40
N GLU A 1193 59.15 21.05 8.82
CA GLU A 1193 60.09 20.52 7.81
C GLU A 1193 59.49 19.19 7.26
N GLU A 1194 59.76 18.81 6.01
CA GLU A 1194 59.36 17.52 5.45
C GLU A 1194 60.23 16.34 5.93
N LYS A 1195 59.77 15.09 5.69
CA LYS A 1195 60.65 14.05 5.12
C LYS A 1195 59.88 12.88 4.46
N LEU A 1196 60.34 12.50 3.27
CA LEU A 1196 59.99 11.27 2.56
C LEU A 1196 60.72 10.05 3.16
N GLU A 1197 60.24 8.81 2.92
CA GLU A 1197 60.90 7.86 1.98
C GLU A 1197 60.41 6.39 2.07
N ILE A 1198 60.04 5.84 0.89
CA ILE A 1198 60.44 4.53 0.31
C ILE A 1198 59.94 3.17 0.88
N ILE A 1199 59.58 2.30 -0.08
CA ILE A 1199 59.03 0.92 -0.03
C ILE A 1199 60.19 -0.11 -0.20
N PRO A 1200 60.26 -1.29 0.51
CA PRO A 1200 59.92 -2.57 -0.14
C PRO A 1200 59.53 -3.82 0.71
N VAL A 1201 58.45 -4.48 0.25
CA VAL A 1201 58.24 -5.94 0.05
C VAL A 1201 59.20 -6.97 0.73
N LYS A 1202 58.65 -7.91 1.54
CA LYS A 1202 58.85 -9.38 1.35
C LYS A 1202 57.95 -10.33 2.17
N LYS A 1203 57.72 -11.51 1.57
CA LYS A 1203 56.90 -12.65 2.04
C LYS A 1203 57.61 -13.49 3.12
N ARG A 1204 56.86 -14.16 4.02
CA ARG A 1204 56.86 -15.64 4.15
C ARG A 1204 55.75 -16.22 5.07
N LYS A 1205 55.43 -17.50 4.81
CA LYS A 1205 54.41 -18.35 5.48
C LYS A 1205 55.00 -19.08 6.69
N THR A 1206 54.17 -19.51 7.67
CA THR A 1206 53.92 -20.96 7.96
C THR A 1206 52.88 -21.27 9.05
N LYS A 1207 51.91 -22.14 8.69
CA LYS A 1207 51.32 -23.28 9.43
C LYS A 1207 51.32 -23.31 10.98
N LYS A 1208 50.13 -23.60 11.55
CA LYS A 1208 49.86 -24.86 12.30
C LYS A 1208 48.37 -25.22 12.31
N GLN A 1209 48.06 -26.48 12.66
CA GLN A 1209 46.75 -27.15 12.46
C GLN A 1209 46.16 -27.70 13.77
N ILE A 1210 44.82 -27.60 13.89
CA ILE A 1210 43.83 -28.61 14.33
C ILE A 1210 44.11 -29.44 15.62
N LYS A 1211 43.16 -29.40 16.57
CA LYS A 1211 42.38 -30.54 17.20
C LYS A 1211 41.88 -30.17 18.61
N VAL A 1212 40.78 -30.65 19.21
CA VAL A 1212 39.48 -31.31 18.85
C VAL A 1212 38.96 -32.01 20.13
N ASN A 1213 37.71 -31.75 20.55
CA ASN A 1213 36.81 -32.61 21.39
C ASN A 1213 37.20 -32.93 22.88
N PRO A 1214 36.32 -33.57 23.73
CA PRO A 1214 35.01 -34.21 23.47
C PRO A 1214 33.91 -33.85 24.56
N PRO A 1215 32.87 -34.67 24.95
CA PRO A 1215 31.48 -34.17 25.19
C PRO A 1215 30.84 -34.59 26.56
N GLY A 1216 29.53 -34.34 26.80
CA GLY A 1216 28.82 -35.06 27.89
C GLY A 1216 27.44 -34.61 28.40
N LYS A 1217 26.37 -35.22 27.85
CA LYS A 1217 25.01 -35.51 28.40
C LYS A 1217 24.64 -35.10 29.85
N LYS A 1218 23.40 -34.60 30.03
CA LYS A 1218 22.30 -35.32 30.75
C LYS A 1218 20.92 -34.68 30.52
N ALA A 1219 19.85 -35.44 30.77
CA ALA A 1219 18.45 -35.10 30.47
C ALA A 1219 17.51 -35.50 31.63
N THR A 1220 16.28 -34.97 31.62
CA THR A 1220 15.15 -35.47 32.44
C THR A 1220 13.82 -35.37 31.66
N ARG A 1221 12.96 -36.40 31.80
CA ARG A 1221 11.68 -36.62 31.09
C ARG A 1221 10.48 -36.51 32.04
N ARG A 1222 9.29 -36.21 31.50
CA ARG A 1222 7.95 -36.82 31.74
C ARG A 1222 6.84 -35.88 31.19
N LYS A 1223 5.70 -36.31 30.66
CA LYS A 1223 5.23 -37.63 30.15
C LYS A 1223 3.94 -37.38 29.31
N LEU A 1224 3.76 -38.04 28.18
CA LEU A 1224 2.47 -38.16 27.47
C LEU A 1224 1.71 -39.42 27.93
N PRO A 1225 0.38 -39.49 27.76
CA PRO A 1225 -0.37 -40.74 27.61
C PRO A 1225 -0.55 -41.10 26.12
N GLU A 1226 -0.38 -42.38 25.79
CA GLU A 1226 -0.66 -42.97 24.47
C GLU A 1226 -2.06 -43.59 24.42
N ASN A 1227 -2.62 -43.70 23.20
CA ASN A 1227 -3.61 -44.68 22.68
C ASN A 1227 -4.53 -43.98 21.64
N ILE A 1228 -4.95 -44.56 20.50
CA ILE A 1228 -4.68 -45.88 19.87
C ILE A 1228 -5.07 -45.80 18.36
N GLU A 1229 -4.51 -46.70 17.54
CA GLU A 1229 -4.93 -47.11 16.18
C GLU A 1229 -5.03 -46.10 15.02
N ILE A 1230 -4.17 -46.33 14.02
CA ILE A 1230 -4.42 -46.07 12.59
C ILE A 1230 -4.94 -47.38 11.98
N ILE A 1231 -6.03 -47.32 11.23
CA ILE A 1231 -6.47 -48.39 10.32
C ILE A 1231 -6.60 -47.79 8.92
N GLU A 1232 -6.21 -48.58 7.92
CA GLU A 1232 -6.01 -48.18 6.54
C GLU A 1232 -7.31 -48.07 5.71
N GLU A 1233 -7.11 -47.69 4.44
CA GLU A 1233 -7.88 -48.09 3.25
C GLU A 1233 -8.96 -47.16 2.63
N ASN A 1234 -8.64 -46.78 1.38
CA ASN A 1234 -9.46 -46.87 0.16
C ASN A 1234 -10.29 -45.68 -0.39
N ASN A 1235 -9.86 -45.27 -1.60
CA ASN A 1235 -10.67 -45.06 -2.81
C ASN A 1235 -11.70 -43.89 -2.85
N ILE A 1236 -11.31 -42.76 -3.47
CA ILE A 1236 -11.49 -42.44 -4.91
C ILE A 1236 -10.82 -41.11 -5.24
#